data_AF-A0A959AYD7-F1
#
_entry.id   AF-A0A959AYD7-F1
#
_cell.length_a   1.000
_cell.length_b   1.000
_cell.length_c   1.000
_cell.angle_alpha   90.00
_cell.angle_beta   90.00
_cell.angle_gamma   90.00
#
_symmetry.space_group_name_H-M   'P 1'
#
loop_
_entity.id
_entity.type
_entity.pdbx_description
1 polymer ?
#
loop_
_entity_poly.entity_id
_entity_poly.type
_entity_poly.pdbx_seq_one_letter_code
_entity_poly.pdbx_strand_id
1 'polypeptide(L)'
;FIKLTSNDGQFVYSIPCGRIITDGSYDNYYSFSKRYIITKKKRQLGLLDWCGNQMLPPAYNEIQAYDKKLFRVNYQGQWGVVRAGGATVIPFEYDYIAPLRGNACVVKKENRFGIVNFAGEQVVPAIYHRIELEGKQARAYRHQGDGKGEALTLLRLDDEGRLRDTSNFQKHFQVNIAGNTALPGGAAENSSNDYLLDAFEWFYSPQEDRWGLRRLQDGDVQIDPKFHSVQVERNLGFTLVGIEKSERYEFERTTFRFDMAYGLVSNELGMLVTEMDFWDVRFDDFRRGYPVARCVFANGRHGLVDRIGRIVRRDLAYLGDFVDGVARFSFSGRLSGSMKPEHSLSKLRTYLNGLATPGVMLDYTQYDQLFRHDASLTCEGCEWGYIDTAAQVIVPPQYTFAKDFVNDVGIVECHGKWGMVNRDADVLIPCRYDGVQFLENTDNKIVRVYIREPKYGLIDTLGQLTVSAVYDEIGSFRDGRLAVKRNGLWGFVDRDGLEVIPCRFREVQNFSDGLAAAKLGNNWGFVDKQGDVAVDFLYRRAGNFQNGLTWVYAEEGVGYIDKKGAFIVPPKFDKGFDFTRGIARVVVDNKYGLIDSLGHFIQRPRYLEIQDFNEHGLAVARFGNNNVRYGLIGRDGELINNLNLREIQPFSEGLAAVKYKDGYGFIDTTGRLVIPDIYSKVSSFSEGLAAVQKDGACGYINTKGEVAVPFGYSKCLDFNDGKAVVYKGIRKAGLIDRQGNLLIEPSVDRMLAFQEGRGLVRDEKYRFYYITEQAHLYDGYYEKATEFKHGVAVVQVDGKWGIINQKGIELIPPKYDKIESFEEGYAKVRIQGFSGLASLNGDLIVQPDYEYISYAGDGLFRVEQGDMIGYFDMEGHWVWDLRK
;
A
#
# COMPACT_ATOMS: atom_id res chain seq x y z
N PHE A 1 3.30 -0.80 24.66
CA PHE A 1 4.11 0.39 24.99
C PHE A 1 4.97 0.74 23.78
N ILE A 2 5.43 1.98 23.68
CA ILE A 2 6.46 2.39 22.71
C ILE A 2 7.67 2.86 23.52
N LYS A 3 8.84 2.28 23.27
CA LYS A 3 10.10 2.73 23.85
C LYS A 3 10.64 3.89 23.01
N LEU A 4 11.02 4.99 23.67
CA LEU A 4 11.64 6.16 23.08
C LEU A 4 13.06 6.27 23.63
N THR A 5 14.01 6.69 22.81
CA THR A 5 15.40 6.91 23.20
C THR A 5 15.82 8.30 22.74
N SER A 6 16.44 9.08 23.62
CA SER A 6 17.18 10.30 23.27
C SER A 6 18.65 10.14 23.67
N ASN A 7 19.47 11.14 23.35
CA ASN A 7 20.87 11.18 23.77
C ASN A 7 21.04 11.20 25.29
N ASP A 8 20.04 11.69 26.02
CA ASP A 8 20.07 11.95 27.47
C ASP A 8 19.37 10.88 28.30
N GLY A 9 18.68 9.91 27.67
CA GLY A 9 17.99 8.84 28.40
C GLY A 9 16.99 8.04 27.57
N GLN A 10 16.30 7.13 28.25
CA GLN A 10 15.25 6.28 27.67
C GLN A 10 13.91 6.53 28.35
N PHE A 11 12.84 6.54 27.57
CA PHE A 11 11.48 6.88 28.00
C PHE A 11 10.46 5.87 27.44
N VAL A 12 9.27 5.83 28.03
CA VAL A 12 8.18 4.94 27.63
C VAL A 12 6.93 5.76 27.35
N TYR A 13 6.42 5.66 26.12
CA TYR A 13 5.10 6.15 25.76
C TYR A 13 4.05 5.04 25.92
N SER A 14 2.96 5.35 26.62
CA SER A 14 1.84 4.45 26.84
C SER A 14 0.69 4.79 25.90
N ILE A 15 0.41 3.89 24.95
CA ILE A 15 -0.72 4.02 24.02
C ILE A 15 -2.06 4.08 24.80
N PRO A 16 -2.35 3.20 25.79
CA PRO A 16 -3.58 3.31 26.59
C PRO A 16 -3.77 4.61 27.37
N CYS A 17 -2.70 5.34 27.68
CA CYS A 17 -2.75 6.57 28.49
C CYS A 17 -2.39 7.84 27.70
N GLY A 18 -2.19 7.72 26.38
CA GLY A 18 -1.93 8.83 25.45
C GLY A 18 -0.64 9.63 25.67
N ARG A 19 0.27 9.20 26.54
CA ARG A 19 1.38 10.04 27.06
C ARG A 19 2.67 9.27 27.33
N ILE A 20 3.76 10.01 27.48
CA ILE A 20 4.99 9.51 28.11
C ILE A 20 4.71 9.29 29.61
N ILE A 21 5.10 8.12 30.14
CA ILE A 21 4.78 7.66 31.51
C ILE A 21 6.01 7.51 32.41
N THR A 22 7.16 8.05 31.97
CA THR A 22 8.47 7.92 32.63
C THR A 22 9.25 9.22 32.51
N ASP A 23 10.04 9.56 33.52
CA ASP A 23 10.87 10.77 33.61
C ASP A 23 12.28 10.64 32.98
N GLY A 24 12.63 9.45 32.48
CA GLY A 24 13.99 9.14 31.98
C GLY A 24 14.94 8.60 33.06
N SER A 25 14.51 8.47 34.32
CA SER A 25 15.40 8.11 35.43
C SER A 25 15.75 6.61 35.55
N TYR A 26 15.59 5.82 34.49
CA TYR A 26 15.82 4.37 34.45
C TYR A 26 16.82 3.99 33.35
N ASP A 27 17.68 3.01 33.63
CA ASP A 27 18.75 2.56 32.72
C ASP A 27 18.18 1.90 31.45
N ASN A 28 17.10 1.12 31.60
CA ASN A 28 16.46 0.38 30.51
C ASN A 28 15.02 -0.05 30.91
N TYR A 29 14.25 -0.51 29.93
CA TYR A 29 12.88 -1.02 30.07
C TYR A 29 12.67 -2.28 29.24
N TYR A 30 11.91 -3.24 29.76
CA TYR A 30 11.62 -4.52 29.11
C TYR A 30 10.11 -4.79 29.16
N SER A 31 9.56 -5.45 28.13
CA SER A 31 8.16 -5.89 28.19
C SER A 31 7.95 -6.87 29.34
N PHE A 32 6.69 -7.06 29.73
CA PHE A 32 6.30 -8.01 30.77
C PHE A 32 4.85 -8.45 30.56
N SER A 33 3.97 -7.50 30.24
CA SER A 33 2.60 -7.78 29.82
C SER A 33 1.97 -6.57 29.14
N LYS A 34 0.75 -6.74 28.60
CA LYS A 34 -0.11 -5.62 28.18
C LYS A 34 -0.46 -4.62 29.30
N ARG A 35 -0.14 -4.92 30.57
CA ARG A 35 -0.51 -4.13 31.77
C ARG A 35 0.67 -3.56 32.55
N TYR A 36 1.86 -4.13 32.41
CA TYR A 36 3.02 -3.77 33.22
C TYR A 36 4.30 -3.80 32.38
N ILE A 37 5.27 -3.00 32.76
CA ILE A 37 6.59 -2.92 32.13
C ILE A 37 7.67 -3.00 33.22
N ILE A 38 8.73 -3.80 32.98
CA ILE A 38 9.88 -3.86 33.88
C ILE A 38 10.74 -2.63 33.66
N THR A 39 11.18 -2.01 34.74
CA THR A 39 12.20 -0.96 34.76
C THR A 39 13.52 -1.49 35.33
N LYS A 40 14.66 -1.06 34.79
CA LYS A 40 16.00 -1.33 35.36
C LYS A 40 16.60 -0.04 35.91
N LYS A 41 17.21 -0.09 37.09
CA LYS A 41 17.97 1.01 37.70
C LYS A 41 19.10 0.44 38.54
N LYS A 42 20.36 0.80 38.25
CA LYS A 42 21.56 0.33 38.96
C LYS A 42 21.64 -1.21 39.11
N ARG A 43 21.33 -1.95 38.02
CA ARG A 43 21.23 -3.43 37.97
C ARG A 43 20.13 -4.05 38.85
N GLN A 44 19.19 -3.27 39.38
CA GLN A 44 17.98 -3.79 40.06
C GLN A 44 16.75 -3.57 39.18
N LEU A 45 15.78 -4.48 39.28
CA LEU A 45 14.51 -4.41 38.57
C LEU A 45 13.40 -3.86 39.47
N GLY A 46 12.53 -3.06 38.86
CA GLY A 46 11.24 -2.59 39.37
C GLY A 46 10.14 -2.83 38.34
N LEU A 47 8.91 -2.43 38.67
CA LEU A 47 7.73 -2.64 37.82
C LEU A 47 6.82 -1.40 37.84
N LEU A 48 6.44 -0.91 36.65
CA LEU A 48 5.42 0.13 36.49
C LEU A 48 4.13 -0.46 35.88
N ASP A 49 2.99 0.16 36.17
CA ASP A 49 1.73 -0.13 35.47
C ASP A 49 1.62 0.60 34.13
N TRP A 50 0.50 0.36 33.44
CA TRP A 50 0.29 0.88 32.10
C TRP A 50 0.17 2.41 32.02
N CYS A 51 -0.04 3.16 33.11
CA CYS A 51 -0.02 4.63 33.12
C CYS A 51 1.16 5.25 33.88
N GLY A 52 2.15 4.44 34.30
CA GLY A 52 3.40 4.87 34.93
C GLY A 52 3.44 4.77 36.46
N ASN A 53 2.41 4.23 37.10
CA ASN A 53 2.40 4.12 38.57
C ASN A 53 3.40 3.04 39.01
N GLN A 54 4.22 3.32 40.03
CA GLN A 54 5.22 2.38 40.52
C GLN A 54 4.56 1.26 41.34
N MET A 55 4.55 0.05 40.78
CA MET A 55 3.97 -1.15 41.39
C MET A 55 4.96 -1.89 42.27
N LEU A 56 6.24 -1.86 41.89
CA LEU A 56 7.40 -2.37 42.64
C LEU A 56 8.58 -1.42 42.41
N PRO A 57 9.29 -0.97 43.46
CA PRO A 57 10.49 -0.15 43.31
C PRO A 57 11.64 -0.98 42.71
N PRO A 58 12.65 -0.34 42.06
CA PRO A 58 13.89 -1.00 41.67
C PRO A 58 14.65 -1.53 42.90
N ALA A 59 14.47 -2.81 43.17
CA ALA A 59 15.04 -3.49 44.34
C ALA A 59 15.39 -4.97 44.09
N TYR A 60 14.79 -5.58 43.05
CA TYR A 60 14.79 -7.02 42.83
C TYR A 60 15.84 -7.46 41.82
N ASN A 61 16.33 -8.69 41.96
CA ASN A 61 17.23 -9.34 41.01
C ASN A 61 16.46 -9.92 39.80
N GLU A 62 15.22 -10.37 40.02
CA GLU A 62 14.31 -10.81 38.96
C GLU A 62 12.85 -10.49 39.36
N ILE A 63 11.99 -10.23 38.37
CA ILE A 63 10.53 -10.08 38.54
C ILE A 63 9.84 -10.95 37.49
N GLN A 64 8.92 -11.80 37.93
CA GLN A 64 8.16 -12.73 37.08
C GLN A 64 6.67 -12.72 37.46
N ALA A 65 5.82 -13.07 36.50
CA ALA A 65 4.39 -13.21 36.75
C ALA A 65 4.09 -14.39 37.70
N TYR A 66 3.04 -14.24 38.53
CA TYR A 66 2.47 -15.30 39.36
C TYR A 66 0.94 -15.34 39.25
N ASP A 67 0.27 -14.20 39.43
CA ASP A 67 -1.16 -14.00 39.18
C ASP A 67 -1.44 -12.51 38.87
N LYS A 68 -2.68 -12.16 38.49
CA LYS A 68 -3.19 -10.83 38.10
C LYS A 68 -2.78 -9.63 38.98
N LYS A 69 -2.38 -9.86 40.24
CA LYS A 69 -1.82 -8.85 41.16
C LYS A 69 -0.63 -9.35 41.99
N LEU A 70 -0.06 -10.52 41.67
CA LEU A 70 1.06 -11.14 42.38
C LEU A 70 2.26 -11.36 41.46
N PHE A 71 3.44 -11.13 41.99
CA PHE A 71 4.70 -11.25 41.27
C PHE A 71 5.64 -12.17 42.05
N ARG A 72 6.18 -13.19 41.37
CA ARG A 72 7.38 -13.90 41.85
C ARG A 72 8.55 -12.95 41.72
N VAL A 73 9.37 -12.87 42.74
CA VAL A 73 10.50 -11.93 42.80
C VAL A 73 11.70 -12.60 43.42
N ASN A 74 12.86 -12.43 42.79
CA ASN A 74 14.13 -12.77 43.40
C ASN A 74 14.69 -11.53 44.10
N TYR A 75 15.05 -11.64 45.38
CA TYR A 75 15.66 -10.60 46.18
C TYR A 75 16.92 -11.16 46.85
N GLN A 76 18.08 -10.59 46.53
CA GLN A 76 19.39 -11.00 47.06
C GLN A 76 19.71 -12.49 46.85
N GLY A 77 19.18 -13.09 45.77
CA GLY A 77 19.36 -14.50 45.42
C GLY A 77 18.20 -15.40 45.83
N GLN A 78 17.36 -15.01 46.79
CA GLN A 78 16.24 -15.82 47.29
C GLN A 78 14.91 -15.42 46.64
N TRP A 79 14.09 -16.40 46.29
CA TRP A 79 12.76 -16.20 45.72
C TRP A 79 11.69 -16.06 46.80
N GLY A 80 10.78 -15.11 46.57
CA GLY A 80 9.52 -14.94 47.27
C GLY A 80 8.40 -14.52 46.31
N VAL A 81 7.22 -14.24 46.84
CA VAL A 81 6.09 -13.67 46.09
C VAL A 81 5.59 -12.41 46.81
N VAL A 82 5.39 -11.34 46.05
CA VAL A 82 4.87 -10.05 46.55
C VAL A 82 3.60 -9.65 45.82
N ARG A 83 2.75 -8.88 46.50
CA ARG A 83 1.63 -8.15 45.89
C ARG A 83 2.14 -6.94 45.11
N ALA A 84 1.31 -6.48 44.16
CA ALA A 84 1.28 -5.08 43.76
C ALA A 84 1.37 -4.15 45.00
N GLY A 85 2.42 -3.32 45.07
CA GLY A 85 2.76 -2.51 46.26
C GLY A 85 3.84 -3.11 47.18
N GLY A 86 4.43 -4.26 46.84
CA GLY A 86 5.61 -4.83 47.51
C GLY A 86 5.34 -5.68 48.76
N ALA A 87 4.08 -5.82 49.21
CA ALA A 87 3.76 -6.62 50.39
C ALA A 87 3.95 -8.13 50.14
N THR A 88 4.83 -8.76 50.91
CA THR A 88 5.17 -10.19 50.83
C THR A 88 3.97 -11.11 51.09
N VAL A 89 3.92 -12.22 50.36
CA VAL A 89 2.95 -13.32 50.49
C VAL A 89 3.67 -14.65 50.70
N ILE A 90 4.69 -14.95 49.88
CA ILE A 90 5.63 -16.05 50.12
C ILE A 90 6.97 -15.44 50.53
N PRO A 91 7.56 -15.83 51.67
CA PRO A 91 8.83 -15.26 52.15
C PRO A 91 10.00 -15.57 51.21
N PHE A 92 11.03 -14.72 51.28
CA PHE A 92 12.28 -14.86 50.52
C PHE A 92 13.19 -15.92 51.14
N GLU A 93 12.85 -17.20 50.94
CA GLU A 93 13.60 -18.33 51.53
C GLU A 93 13.82 -19.51 50.56
N TYR A 94 13.41 -19.37 49.29
CA TYR A 94 13.40 -20.44 48.29
C TYR A 94 14.48 -20.22 47.21
N ASP A 95 15.08 -21.30 46.71
CA ASP A 95 16.03 -21.30 45.59
C ASP A 95 15.31 -20.99 44.25
N TYR A 96 14.04 -21.42 44.14
CA TYR A 96 13.15 -21.15 43.01
C TYR A 96 11.68 -21.31 43.42
N ILE A 97 10.79 -20.56 42.76
CA ILE A 97 9.33 -20.70 42.86
C ILE A 97 8.78 -20.83 41.43
N ALA A 98 8.09 -21.93 41.15
CA ALA A 98 7.44 -22.16 39.86
C ALA A 98 6.20 -21.26 39.67
N PRO A 99 5.70 -21.06 38.43
CA PRO A 99 4.43 -20.40 38.20
C PRO A 99 3.27 -21.09 38.94
N LEU A 100 2.26 -20.32 39.31
CA LEU A 100 1.03 -20.83 39.93
C LEU A 100 0.30 -21.78 38.97
N ARG A 101 -0.05 -22.99 39.43
CA ARG A 101 -0.87 -23.97 38.71
C ARG A 101 -2.09 -24.29 39.57
N GLY A 102 -3.24 -23.71 39.23
CA GLY A 102 -4.41 -23.71 40.12
C GLY A 102 -4.16 -22.78 41.32
N ASN A 103 -4.23 -23.30 42.55
CA ASN A 103 -4.00 -22.54 43.79
C ASN A 103 -2.73 -22.97 44.54
N ALA A 104 -1.79 -23.64 43.87
CA ALA A 104 -0.49 -24.01 44.43
C ALA A 104 0.64 -23.89 43.39
N CYS A 105 1.89 -23.87 43.87
CA CYS A 105 3.09 -23.91 43.03
C CYS A 105 4.16 -24.84 43.64
N VAL A 106 5.04 -25.36 42.79
CA VAL A 106 6.24 -26.07 43.23
C VAL A 106 7.29 -25.06 43.68
N VAL A 107 7.98 -25.37 44.78
CA VAL A 107 9.10 -24.58 45.29
C VAL A 107 10.35 -25.44 45.45
N LYS A 108 11.53 -24.83 45.28
CA LYS A 108 12.84 -25.44 45.48
C LYS A 108 13.51 -24.76 46.68
N LYS A 109 14.10 -25.52 47.59
CA LYS A 109 14.88 -25.04 48.73
C LYS A 109 15.94 -26.07 49.10
N GLU A 110 17.19 -25.64 49.28
CA GLU A 110 18.34 -26.52 49.52
C GLU A 110 18.45 -27.66 48.48
N ASN A 111 18.16 -27.32 47.21
CA ASN A 111 18.08 -28.26 46.07
C ASN A 111 17.08 -29.42 46.26
N ARG A 112 16.02 -29.22 47.05
CA ARG A 112 14.90 -30.15 47.25
C ARG A 112 13.57 -29.47 46.98
N PHE A 113 12.58 -30.25 46.55
CA PHE A 113 11.29 -29.76 46.09
C PHE A 113 10.16 -29.97 47.09
N GLY A 114 9.29 -28.97 47.19
CA GLY A 114 8.07 -28.92 47.99
C GLY A 114 6.94 -28.20 47.26
N ILE A 115 5.82 -27.96 47.94
CA ILE A 115 4.64 -27.27 47.40
C ILE A 115 4.16 -26.20 48.40
N VAL A 116 3.90 -25.00 47.90
CA VAL A 116 3.33 -23.86 48.64
C VAL A 116 2.00 -23.46 47.98
N ASN A 117 0.97 -23.15 48.79
CA ASN A 117 -0.32 -22.68 48.27
C ASN A 117 -0.35 -21.16 48.04
N PHE A 118 -1.42 -20.67 47.43
CA PHE A 118 -1.62 -19.24 47.14
C PHE A 118 -1.60 -18.32 48.38
N ALA A 119 -1.83 -18.86 49.58
CA ALA A 119 -1.77 -18.11 50.84
C ALA A 119 -0.34 -18.01 51.43
N GLY A 120 0.64 -18.74 50.86
CA GLY A 120 2.01 -18.83 51.38
C GLY A 120 2.23 -19.93 52.42
N GLU A 121 1.26 -20.82 52.60
CA GLU A 121 1.37 -21.99 53.47
C GLU A 121 2.24 -23.06 52.79
N GLN A 122 3.31 -23.53 53.45
CA GLN A 122 4.14 -24.64 52.94
C GLN A 122 3.44 -25.99 53.17
N VAL A 123 2.54 -26.31 52.24
CA VAL A 123 1.67 -27.49 52.26
C VAL A 123 2.44 -28.81 52.14
N VAL A 124 3.53 -28.84 51.38
CA VAL A 124 4.43 -30.00 51.25
C VAL A 124 5.87 -29.54 51.45
N PRO A 125 6.61 -30.09 52.43
CA PRO A 125 7.96 -29.63 52.74
C PRO A 125 8.95 -29.95 51.62
N ALA A 126 10.00 -29.15 51.50
CA ALA A 126 11.08 -29.29 50.52
C ALA A 126 11.96 -30.52 50.79
N ILE A 127 11.45 -31.73 50.51
CA ILE A 127 12.14 -33.00 50.80
C ILE A 127 12.18 -33.97 49.61
N TYR A 128 11.63 -33.61 48.46
CA TYR A 128 11.62 -34.43 47.24
C TYR A 128 12.77 -34.04 46.30
N HIS A 129 13.13 -34.93 45.37
CA HIS A 129 14.16 -34.66 44.35
C HIS A 129 13.55 -34.14 43.03
N ARG A 130 12.25 -34.34 42.82
CA ARG A 130 11.45 -33.83 41.70
C ARG A 130 9.98 -33.78 42.13
N ILE A 131 9.24 -32.76 41.71
CA ILE A 131 7.77 -32.71 41.80
C ILE A 131 7.20 -32.29 40.44
N GLU A 132 6.16 -33.00 39.99
CA GLU A 132 5.35 -32.68 38.81
C GLU A 132 3.95 -32.30 39.32
N LEU A 133 3.50 -31.07 39.08
CA LEU A 133 2.22 -30.54 39.58
C LEU A 133 1.26 -30.26 38.42
N GLU A 134 0.15 -31.00 38.39
CA GLU A 134 -0.89 -30.94 37.37
C GLU A 134 -2.24 -30.59 38.02
N GLY A 135 -2.53 -29.28 38.11
CA GLY A 135 -3.74 -28.76 38.74
C GLY A 135 -3.81 -29.11 40.24
N LYS A 136 -4.69 -30.05 40.60
CA LYS A 136 -4.90 -30.52 41.99
C LYS A 136 -4.15 -31.82 42.31
N GLN A 137 -3.32 -32.34 41.42
CA GLN A 137 -2.56 -33.58 41.65
C GLN A 137 -1.08 -33.33 41.46
N ALA A 138 -0.24 -33.96 42.29
CA ALA A 138 1.20 -33.91 42.10
C ALA A 138 1.88 -35.28 42.27
N ARG A 139 2.90 -35.51 41.46
CA ARG A 139 3.78 -36.70 41.49
C ARG A 139 5.13 -36.26 42.06
N ALA A 140 5.46 -36.71 43.26
CA ALA A 140 6.65 -36.29 43.99
C ALA A 140 7.61 -37.47 44.17
N TYR A 141 8.85 -37.33 43.70
CA TYR A 141 9.82 -38.42 43.59
C TYR A 141 10.96 -38.24 44.60
N ARG A 142 11.42 -39.33 45.22
CA ARG A 142 12.52 -39.29 46.19
C ARG A 142 13.43 -40.52 46.04
N HIS A 143 14.70 -40.31 45.72
CA HIS A 143 15.70 -41.38 45.75
C HIS A 143 15.79 -42.00 47.15
N GLN A 144 15.98 -43.32 47.19
CA GLN A 144 16.50 -44.03 48.37
C GLN A 144 18.04 -44.02 48.32
N GLY A 145 18.71 -43.90 49.48
CA GLY A 145 20.16 -43.63 49.55
C GLY A 145 21.08 -44.69 48.93
N ASP A 146 20.57 -45.91 48.73
CA ASP A 146 21.38 -47.08 48.36
C ASP A 146 21.36 -47.38 46.84
N GLY A 147 20.98 -46.40 46.01
CA GLY A 147 21.02 -46.51 44.54
C GLY A 147 20.00 -47.48 43.91
N LYS A 148 18.96 -47.89 44.66
CA LYS A 148 18.00 -48.94 44.26
C LYS A 148 16.57 -48.45 43.95
N GLY A 149 16.44 -47.20 43.52
CA GLY A 149 15.22 -46.67 42.88
C GLY A 149 14.65 -45.38 43.47
N GLU A 150 13.63 -44.85 42.79
CA GLU A 150 12.82 -43.72 43.27
C GLU A 150 11.55 -44.23 43.99
N ALA A 151 11.31 -43.72 45.20
CA ALA A 151 10.00 -43.76 45.81
C ALA A 151 9.12 -42.66 45.19
N LEU A 152 7.89 -43.01 44.81
CA LEU A 152 6.89 -42.08 44.27
C LEU A 152 5.81 -41.81 45.32
N THR A 153 5.55 -40.55 45.60
CA THR A 153 4.41 -40.08 46.39
C THR A 153 3.41 -39.39 45.46
N LEU A 154 2.20 -39.92 45.36
CA LEU A 154 1.07 -39.21 44.76
C LEU A 154 0.42 -38.33 45.83
N LEU A 155 0.22 -37.06 45.49
CA LEU A 155 -0.32 -36.01 46.34
C LEU A 155 -1.61 -35.48 45.70
N ARG A 156 -2.65 -35.23 46.50
CA ARG A 156 -3.88 -34.56 46.04
C ARG A 156 -4.16 -33.32 46.87
N LEU A 157 -4.50 -32.24 46.19
CA LEU A 157 -4.83 -30.95 46.78
C LEU A 157 -6.35 -30.68 46.73
N ASP A 158 -6.84 -29.84 47.64
CA ASP A 158 -8.20 -29.28 47.60
C ASP A 158 -8.29 -28.04 46.68
N ASP A 159 -9.37 -27.25 46.80
CA ASP A 159 -9.54 -26.01 46.05
C ASP A 159 -8.66 -24.88 46.59
N GLU A 160 -8.37 -24.86 47.88
CA GLU A 160 -7.45 -23.93 48.55
C GLU A 160 -5.96 -24.30 48.37
N GLY A 161 -5.67 -25.41 47.71
CA GLY A 161 -4.31 -25.90 47.45
C GLY A 161 -3.67 -26.66 48.62
N ARG A 162 -4.43 -27.03 49.66
CA ARG A 162 -3.95 -27.82 50.81
C ARG A 162 -4.00 -29.31 50.55
N LEU A 163 -3.16 -30.07 51.26
CA LEU A 163 -3.00 -31.51 51.06
C LEU A 163 -4.17 -32.30 51.66
N ARG A 164 -4.87 -33.05 50.81
CA ARG A 164 -6.05 -33.84 51.17
C ARG A 164 -5.77 -35.35 51.30
N ASP A 165 -4.85 -35.87 50.49
CA ASP A 165 -4.58 -37.32 50.37
C ASP A 165 -3.14 -37.55 49.87
N THR A 166 -2.51 -38.63 50.34
CA THR A 166 -1.13 -39.03 50.03
C THR A 166 -1.01 -40.54 49.86
N SER A 167 -0.50 -41.01 48.71
CA SER A 167 -0.23 -42.43 48.45
C SER A 167 1.24 -42.66 48.11
N ASN A 168 1.92 -43.54 48.85
CA ASN A 168 3.37 -43.77 48.76
C ASN A 168 3.71 -45.13 48.13
N PHE A 169 4.54 -45.14 47.09
CA PHE A 169 4.89 -46.32 46.31
C PHE A 169 6.42 -46.52 46.29
N GLN A 170 6.89 -47.57 46.97
CA GLN A 170 8.33 -47.91 47.05
C GLN A 170 8.85 -48.68 45.82
N LYS A 171 7.94 -49.20 45.00
CA LYS A 171 8.21 -49.76 43.67
C LYS A 171 7.10 -49.29 42.74
N HIS A 172 7.46 -48.61 41.66
CA HIS A 172 6.55 -48.17 40.62
C HIS A 172 7.21 -48.38 39.26
N PHE A 173 6.41 -48.49 38.20
CA PHE A 173 6.89 -48.66 36.83
C PHE A 173 6.41 -47.47 35.98
N GLN A 174 7.29 -46.92 35.16
CA GLN A 174 6.92 -45.88 34.20
C GLN A 174 6.45 -46.55 32.91
N VAL A 175 5.19 -46.32 32.52
CA VAL A 175 4.66 -46.74 31.22
C VAL A 175 4.76 -45.56 30.27
N ASN A 176 5.85 -45.52 29.49
CA ASN A 176 5.99 -44.54 28.42
C ASN A 176 5.09 -44.95 27.24
N ILE A 177 3.82 -44.55 27.29
CA ILE A 177 2.90 -44.70 26.16
C ILE A 177 3.37 -43.74 25.06
N ALA A 178 3.93 -44.28 23.98
CA ALA A 178 4.29 -43.53 22.78
C ALA A 178 3.04 -43.16 21.95
N GLY A 179 2.08 -42.47 22.59
CA GLY A 179 0.95 -41.84 21.93
C GLY A 179 1.37 -40.45 21.42
N ASN A 180 0.81 -40.03 20.29
CA ASN A 180 0.99 -38.67 19.78
C ASN A 180 0.14 -37.67 20.59
N THR A 181 0.50 -37.48 21.86
CA THR A 181 -0.20 -36.58 22.78
C THR A 181 0.22 -35.14 22.52
N ALA A 182 -0.52 -34.47 21.64
CA ALA A 182 -0.74 -33.04 21.83
C ALA A 182 -1.21 -32.84 23.28
N LEU A 183 -0.42 -32.12 24.09
CA LEU A 183 -0.76 -31.83 25.48
C LEU A 183 -2.12 -31.10 25.51
N PRO A 184 -3.15 -31.61 26.22
CA PRO A 184 -4.45 -30.95 26.26
C PRO A 184 -4.31 -29.51 26.76
N GLY A 185 -4.73 -28.56 25.93
CA GLY A 185 -4.55 -27.12 26.19
C GLY A 185 -5.16 -26.72 27.55
N GLY A 186 -4.31 -26.33 28.50
CA GLY A 186 -4.71 -26.19 29.91
C GLY A 186 -3.85 -25.24 30.73
N ALA A 187 -3.23 -24.23 30.11
CA ALA A 187 -2.41 -23.22 30.80
C ALA A 187 -2.37 -21.83 30.13
N ALA A 188 -2.36 -21.78 28.79
CA ALA A 188 -2.03 -20.55 28.07
C ALA A 188 -3.14 -19.47 28.01
N GLU A 189 -4.42 -19.82 28.19
CA GLU A 189 -5.55 -18.91 27.87
C GLU A 189 -5.69 -17.65 28.74
N ASN A 190 -5.00 -17.57 29.90
CA ASN A 190 -5.08 -16.41 30.80
C ASN A 190 -3.72 -15.84 31.23
N SER A 191 -2.60 -16.35 30.73
CA SER A 191 -1.29 -15.74 30.97
C SER A 191 -1.12 -14.51 30.09
N SER A 192 -1.14 -13.31 30.69
CA SER A 192 -0.78 -12.07 29.98
C SER A 192 0.73 -11.81 29.94
N ASN A 193 1.58 -12.80 30.25
CA ASN A 193 3.03 -12.70 30.20
C ASN A 193 3.55 -13.23 28.87
N ASP A 194 4.11 -12.34 28.05
CA ASP A 194 4.60 -12.67 26.71
C ASP A 194 5.79 -13.66 26.73
N TYR A 195 6.51 -13.78 27.85
CA TYR A 195 7.73 -14.58 28.02
C TYR A 195 7.55 -15.99 28.62
N LEU A 196 6.33 -16.34 29.07
CA LEU A 196 6.03 -17.65 29.67
C LEU A 196 5.58 -18.67 28.61
N LEU A 197 6.34 -19.74 28.38
CA LEU A 197 5.98 -20.86 27.50
C LEU A 197 5.30 -21.98 28.32
N ASP A 198 4.84 -23.06 27.68
CA ASP A 198 4.09 -24.12 28.38
C ASP A 198 4.97 -24.94 29.35
N ALA A 199 6.24 -25.16 28.99
CA ALA A 199 7.25 -25.90 29.75
C ALA A 199 8.46 -25.06 30.23
N PHE A 200 8.65 -23.85 29.70
CA PHE A 200 9.80 -22.97 29.98
C PHE A 200 9.39 -21.53 30.29
N GLU A 201 10.27 -20.74 30.91
CA GLU A 201 10.13 -19.27 30.97
C GLU A 201 11.42 -18.57 30.53
N TRP A 202 11.26 -17.58 29.65
CA TRP A 202 12.32 -16.62 29.35
C TRP A 202 12.50 -15.69 30.55
N PHE A 203 13.74 -15.55 31.00
CA PHE A 203 14.10 -14.71 32.13
C PHE A 203 15.25 -13.76 31.77
N TYR A 204 15.29 -12.61 32.42
CA TYR A 204 16.33 -11.61 32.20
C TYR A 204 17.28 -11.55 33.40
N SER A 205 18.59 -11.60 33.16
CA SER A 205 19.62 -11.37 34.17
C SER A 205 20.09 -9.92 34.11
N PRO A 206 19.83 -9.09 35.15
CA PRO A 206 20.35 -7.72 35.23
C PRO A 206 21.85 -7.66 35.55
N GLN A 207 22.46 -8.80 35.90
CA GLN A 207 23.89 -8.94 36.18
C GLN A 207 24.67 -9.09 34.87
N GLU A 208 24.26 -10.04 34.02
CA GLU A 208 24.84 -10.28 32.69
C GLU A 208 24.34 -9.29 31.62
N ASP A 209 23.19 -8.65 31.87
CA ASP A 209 22.43 -7.84 30.91
C ASP A 209 21.98 -8.65 29.69
N ARG A 210 21.48 -9.86 29.94
CA ARG A 210 21.08 -10.85 28.92
C ARG A 210 19.83 -11.63 29.30
N TRP A 211 19.14 -12.14 28.28
CA TRP A 211 18.06 -13.13 28.38
C TRP A 211 18.60 -14.56 28.37
N GLY A 212 18.05 -15.39 29.25
CA GLY A 212 18.22 -16.85 29.30
C GLY A 212 16.86 -17.57 29.36
N LEU A 213 16.89 -18.89 29.26
CA LEU A 213 15.70 -19.75 29.26
C LEU A 213 15.85 -20.84 30.33
N ARG A 214 14.81 -21.10 31.12
CA ARG A 214 14.79 -22.17 32.14
C ARG A 214 13.52 -23.00 32.13
N ARG A 215 13.58 -24.23 32.65
CA ARG A 215 12.42 -25.11 32.83
C ARG A 215 11.51 -24.59 33.96
N LEU A 216 10.20 -24.71 33.78
CA LEU A 216 9.21 -24.37 34.81
C LEU A 216 9.11 -25.38 35.96
N GLN A 217 9.57 -26.62 35.72
CA GLN A 217 9.44 -27.73 36.66
C GLN A 217 10.36 -27.59 37.88
N ASP A 218 11.59 -27.14 37.64
CA ASP A 218 12.71 -27.20 38.58
C ASP A 218 13.51 -25.89 38.69
N GLY A 219 13.22 -24.91 37.83
CA GLY A 219 13.96 -23.65 37.73
C GLY A 219 15.32 -23.76 37.04
N ASP A 220 15.68 -24.95 36.53
CA ASP A 220 17.01 -25.18 35.96
C ASP A 220 17.18 -24.46 34.62
N VAL A 221 18.27 -23.72 34.51
CA VAL A 221 18.65 -22.97 33.30
C VAL A 221 18.97 -23.94 32.16
N GLN A 222 18.28 -23.79 31.03
CA GLN A 222 18.51 -24.58 29.80
C GLN A 222 19.42 -23.83 28.84
N ILE A 223 19.24 -22.51 28.75
CA ILE A 223 20.11 -21.61 28.02
C ILE A 223 20.52 -20.49 28.96
N ASP A 224 21.81 -20.40 29.27
CA ASP A 224 22.37 -19.34 30.12
C ASP A 224 22.03 -17.95 29.56
N PRO A 225 21.98 -16.89 30.38
CA PRO A 225 21.79 -15.53 29.92
C PRO A 225 22.81 -15.12 28.83
N LYS A 226 22.39 -15.18 27.57
CA LYS A 226 23.25 -15.04 26.38
C LYS A 226 22.69 -14.10 25.32
N PHE A 227 21.37 -13.95 25.23
CA PHE A 227 20.73 -13.15 24.18
C PHE A 227 20.48 -11.70 24.62
N HIS A 228 20.57 -10.76 23.70
CA HIS A 228 20.29 -9.34 23.93
C HIS A 228 18.79 -9.04 23.69
N SER A 229 18.16 -9.77 22.75
CA SER A 229 16.74 -9.65 22.42
C SER A 229 16.05 -11.01 22.29
N VAL A 230 14.74 -11.03 22.56
CA VAL A 230 13.85 -12.21 22.56
C VAL A 230 12.47 -11.79 22.05
N GLN A 231 11.95 -12.46 21.02
CA GLN A 231 10.62 -12.27 20.45
C GLN A 231 9.92 -13.64 20.31
N VAL A 232 8.82 -13.83 21.05
CA VAL A 232 8.11 -15.12 21.14
C VAL A 232 6.99 -15.22 20.11
N GLU A 233 7.16 -16.05 19.08
CA GLU A 233 6.18 -16.31 18.01
C GLU A 233 5.37 -17.58 18.34
N ARG A 234 4.51 -17.49 19.37
CA ARG A 234 3.75 -18.62 19.94
C ARG A 234 3.06 -19.48 18.88
N ASN A 235 2.33 -18.85 17.97
CA ASN A 235 1.54 -19.50 16.92
C ASN A 235 2.40 -20.21 15.86
N LEU A 236 3.71 -19.97 15.84
CA LEU A 236 4.68 -20.57 14.91
C LEU A 236 5.61 -21.58 15.60
N GLY A 237 5.48 -21.79 16.92
CA GLY A 237 6.33 -22.72 17.68
C GLY A 237 7.75 -22.21 17.99
N PHE A 238 8.10 -20.98 17.59
CA PHE A 238 9.45 -20.43 17.72
C PHE A 238 9.54 -19.24 18.69
N THR A 239 10.76 -19.00 19.17
CA THR A 239 11.22 -17.70 19.65
C THR A 239 12.41 -17.26 18.80
N LEU A 240 12.34 -16.05 18.23
CA LEU A 240 13.48 -15.39 17.60
C LEU A 240 14.34 -14.77 18.71
N VAL A 241 15.63 -15.14 18.75
CA VAL A 241 16.60 -14.65 19.72
C VAL A 241 17.73 -13.92 19.02
N GLY A 242 18.25 -12.84 19.61
CA GLY A 242 19.27 -11.99 18.99
C GLY A 242 20.51 -11.76 19.87
N ILE A 243 21.68 -11.65 19.24
CA ILE A 243 22.96 -11.28 19.86
C ILE A 243 23.55 -10.07 19.13
N GLU A 244 24.00 -9.08 19.88
CA GLU A 244 24.71 -7.90 19.37
C GLU A 244 26.14 -8.27 18.98
N LYS A 245 26.55 -7.94 17.75
CA LYS A 245 27.88 -8.23 17.18
C LYS A 245 28.78 -6.99 17.32
N SER A 246 29.30 -6.79 18.52
CA SER A 246 30.21 -5.67 18.84
C SER A 246 31.64 -5.90 18.35
N GLU A 247 31.84 -5.91 17.02
CA GLU A 247 33.15 -5.93 16.36
C GLU A 247 33.45 -4.61 15.61
N ARG A 248 34.71 -4.41 15.20
CA ARG A 248 35.21 -3.11 14.72
C ARG A 248 34.61 -2.68 13.38
N TYR A 249 34.14 -1.44 13.32
CA TYR A 249 33.81 -0.76 12.07
C TYR A 249 35.06 -0.45 11.23
N GLU A 250 35.16 -1.05 10.04
CA GLU A 250 35.91 -0.47 8.92
C GLU A 250 34.94 0.25 7.98
N PHE A 251 35.29 1.45 7.53
CA PHE A 251 34.33 2.39 6.93
C PHE A 251 34.36 2.40 5.39
N GLU A 252 34.17 1.23 4.78
CA GLU A 252 33.89 1.16 3.34
C GLU A 252 32.43 1.55 3.05
N ARG A 253 32.22 2.28 1.95
CA ARG A 253 30.95 2.97 1.62
C ARG A 253 29.93 2.11 0.86
N THR A 254 30.13 0.79 0.81
CA THR A 254 29.36 -0.14 -0.05
C THR A 254 28.88 -1.40 0.67
N THR A 255 29.06 -1.47 1.99
CA THR A 255 28.78 -2.66 2.80
C THR A 255 27.66 -2.40 3.80
N PHE A 256 26.58 -3.20 3.75
CA PHE A 256 25.49 -3.12 4.71
C PHE A 256 25.97 -3.57 6.09
N ARG A 257 25.60 -2.82 7.13
CA ARG A 257 25.96 -3.10 8.53
C ARG A 257 24.71 -3.55 9.29
N PHE A 258 24.86 -4.62 10.04
CA PHE A 258 23.84 -5.17 10.92
C PHE A 258 24.50 -5.55 12.23
N ASP A 259 24.26 -4.75 13.27
CA ASP A 259 24.92 -4.87 14.57
C ASP A 259 24.32 -6.02 15.42
N MET A 260 23.41 -6.81 14.83
CA MET A 260 22.70 -7.93 15.44
C MET A 260 22.73 -9.15 14.52
N ALA A 261 22.87 -10.34 15.11
CA ALA A 261 22.59 -11.62 14.45
C ALA A 261 21.59 -12.43 15.28
N TYR A 262 20.75 -13.21 14.59
CA TYR A 262 19.59 -13.89 15.14
C TYR A 262 19.65 -15.41 14.95
N GLY A 263 18.93 -16.13 15.80
CA GLY A 263 18.68 -17.56 15.71
C GLY A 263 17.26 -17.90 16.16
N LEU A 264 16.84 -19.15 15.93
CA LEU A 264 15.53 -19.65 16.35
C LEU A 264 15.69 -20.63 17.51
N VAL A 265 14.89 -20.44 18.56
CA VAL A 265 14.68 -21.40 19.65
C VAL A 265 13.33 -22.07 19.46
N SER A 266 13.27 -23.39 19.58
CA SER A 266 11.99 -24.11 19.61
C SER A 266 11.32 -23.91 20.97
N ASN A 267 10.06 -23.46 20.98
CA ASN A 267 9.29 -23.25 22.20
C ASN A 267 8.90 -24.57 22.89
N GLU A 268 8.87 -25.67 22.13
CA GLU A 268 8.55 -27.02 22.61
C GLU A 268 9.79 -27.72 23.20
N LEU A 269 10.95 -27.59 22.56
CA LEU A 269 12.18 -28.24 22.99
C LEU A 269 13.03 -27.40 23.97
N GLY A 270 12.80 -26.08 24.03
CA GLY A 270 13.55 -25.16 24.90
C GLY A 270 15.02 -25.01 24.53
N MET A 271 15.38 -25.28 23.27
CA MET A 271 16.75 -25.24 22.76
C MET A 271 16.84 -24.43 21.47
N LEU A 272 18.02 -23.85 21.24
CA LEU A 272 18.39 -23.21 19.97
C LEU A 272 18.45 -24.28 18.87
N VAL A 273 17.66 -24.12 17.81
CA VAL A 273 17.56 -25.07 16.68
C VAL A 273 18.28 -24.59 15.40
N THR A 274 18.86 -23.39 15.42
CA THR A 274 19.68 -22.84 14.33
C THR A 274 20.99 -22.25 14.82
N GLU A 275 21.91 -22.00 13.91
CA GLU A 275 23.05 -21.11 14.16
C GLU A 275 22.56 -19.68 14.46
N MET A 276 23.37 -18.88 15.16
CA MET A 276 23.14 -17.44 15.38
C MET A 276 23.60 -16.63 14.15
N ASP A 277 23.06 -17.00 12.99
CA ASP A 277 23.55 -16.59 11.67
C ASP A 277 22.47 -15.94 10.79
N PHE A 278 21.28 -15.62 11.30
CA PHE A 278 20.30 -14.83 10.54
C PHE A 278 20.49 -13.33 10.73
N TRP A 279 20.26 -12.55 9.67
CA TRP A 279 19.84 -11.15 9.77
C TRP A 279 18.31 -11.03 9.78
N ASP A 280 17.58 -11.93 9.12
CA ASP A 280 16.13 -11.88 8.98
C ASP A 280 15.50 -13.28 8.78
N VAL A 281 14.26 -13.46 9.26
CA VAL A 281 13.39 -14.60 8.94
C VAL A 281 11.97 -14.09 8.64
N ARG A 282 11.49 -14.37 7.43
CA ARG A 282 10.19 -13.96 6.88
C ARG A 282 9.03 -14.78 7.46
N PHE A 283 8.75 -14.63 8.75
CA PHE A 283 7.65 -15.33 9.43
C PHE A 283 6.27 -15.12 8.78
N ASP A 284 6.07 -14.09 7.95
CA ASP A 284 4.84 -13.91 7.16
C ASP A 284 4.60 -15.06 6.17
N ASP A 285 5.65 -15.64 5.59
CA ASP A 285 5.56 -16.81 4.70
C ASP A 285 4.89 -18.00 5.42
N PHE A 286 5.28 -18.26 6.69
CA PHE A 286 4.61 -19.26 7.53
C PHE A 286 3.16 -18.87 7.90
N ARG A 287 2.85 -17.58 8.02
CA ARG A 287 1.48 -17.10 8.32
C ARG A 287 0.55 -17.22 7.10
N ARG A 288 1.10 -17.14 5.88
CA ARG A 288 0.43 -17.47 4.61
C ARG A 288 0.21 -18.98 4.39
N GLY A 289 0.74 -19.82 5.29
CA GLY A 289 0.58 -21.27 5.26
C GLY A 289 1.70 -22.04 4.56
N TYR A 290 2.71 -21.37 3.97
CA TYR A 290 3.82 -22.04 3.30
C TYR A 290 4.61 -22.95 4.27
N PRO A 291 5.19 -24.08 3.82
CA PRO A 291 5.96 -24.99 4.69
C PRO A 291 7.37 -24.46 5.01
N VAL A 292 7.84 -23.47 4.25
CA VAL A 292 9.12 -22.76 4.42
C VAL A 292 8.88 -21.26 4.63
N ALA A 293 9.83 -20.60 5.27
CA ALA A 293 9.98 -19.16 5.29
C ALA A 293 11.33 -18.76 4.70
N ARG A 294 11.37 -17.63 4.00
CA ARG A 294 12.62 -17.05 3.50
C ARG A 294 13.43 -16.46 4.64
N CYS A 295 14.75 -16.54 4.54
CA CYS A 295 15.66 -15.98 5.52
C CYS A 295 16.85 -15.30 4.83
N VAL A 296 17.49 -14.38 5.53
CA VAL A 296 18.76 -13.77 5.13
C VAL A 296 19.79 -14.10 6.19
N PHE A 297 20.95 -14.62 5.77
CA PHE A 297 22.07 -15.00 6.63
C PHE A 297 23.01 -13.82 6.90
N ALA A 298 23.90 -13.94 7.89
CA ALA A 298 24.80 -12.87 8.30
C ALA A 298 25.97 -12.61 7.32
N ASN A 299 26.06 -13.40 6.24
CA ASN A 299 26.88 -13.14 5.05
C ASN A 299 26.11 -12.38 3.94
N GLY A 300 24.86 -11.99 4.18
CA GLY A 300 23.96 -11.33 3.23
C GLY A 300 23.32 -12.24 2.18
N ARG A 301 23.57 -13.55 2.21
CA ARG A 301 22.90 -14.51 1.32
C ARG A 301 21.48 -14.81 1.78
N HIS A 302 20.61 -15.14 0.83
CA HIS A 302 19.25 -15.59 1.08
C HIS A 302 19.20 -17.13 1.28
N GLY A 303 18.10 -17.62 1.82
CA GLY A 303 17.77 -19.03 1.87
C GLY A 303 16.34 -19.31 2.33
N LEU A 304 16.11 -20.56 2.72
CA LEU A 304 14.82 -21.08 3.17
C LEU A 304 15.00 -21.91 4.44
N VAL A 305 14.16 -21.66 5.44
CA VAL A 305 14.07 -22.39 6.71
C VAL A 305 12.66 -23.00 6.86
N ASP A 306 12.56 -24.22 7.34
CA ASP A 306 11.29 -24.92 7.54
C ASP A 306 10.68 -24.73 8.93
N ARG A 307 9.47 -25.30 9.13
CA ARG A 307 8.71 -25.20 10.39
C ARG A 307 9.31 -25.95 11.60
N ILE A 308 10.46 -26.62 11.47
CA ILE A 308 11.24 -27.13 12.61
C ILE A 308 12.58 -26.38 12.80
N GLY A 309 12.83 -25.34 12.01
CA GLY A 309 14.03 -24.51 12.06
C GLY A 309 15.16 -25.03 11.18
N ARG A 310 14.96 -26.12 10.42
CA ARG A 310 15.99 -26.66 9.54
C ARG A 310 16.14 -25.78 8.31
N ILE A 311 17.38 -25.38 8.02
CA ILE A 311 17.75 -24.72 6.77
C ILE A 311 17.63 -25.74 5.63
N VAL A 312 16.73 -25.49 4.67
CA VAL A 312 16.53 -26.34 3.48
C VAL A 312 17.22 -25.77 2.23
N ARG A 313 17.50 -24.46 2.21
CA ARG A 313 18.40 -23.80 1.25
C ARG A 313 19.24 -22.74 1.97
N ARG A 314 20.54 -22.69 1.64
CA ARG A 314 21.50 -21.68 2.07
C ARG A 314 22.14 -21.03 0.84
N ASP A 315 22.85 -19.92 1.04
CA ASP A 315 23.81 -19.33 0.10
C ASP A 315 23.25 -18.88 -1.26
N LEU A 316 21.94 -18.65 -1.37
CA LEU A 316 21.33 -18.02 -2.54
C LEU A 316 21.79 -16.55 -2.61
N ALA A 317 22.16 -16.04 -3.78
CA ALA A 317 22.53 -14.63 -3.93
C ALA A 317 21.32 -13.71 -3.74
N TYR A 318 20.15 -14.15 -4.21
CA TYR A 318 18.86 -13.50 -3.98
C TYR A 318 17.72 -14.51 -4.04
N LEU A 319 16.64 -14.21 -3.33
CA LEU A 319 15.36 -14.93 -3.37
C LEU A 319 14.23 -13.91 -3.17
N GLY A 320 13.32 -13.84 -4.15
CA GLY A 320 12.21 -12.88 -4.19
C GLY A 320 11.03 -13.22 -3.26
N ASP A 321 9.87 -12.63 -3.54
CA ASP A 321 8.59 -13.02 -2.91
C ASP A 321 7.97 -14.24 -3.58
N PHE A 322 7.23 -15.04 -2.80
CA PHE A 322 6.47 -16.17 -3.32
C PHE A 322 5.12 -15.70 -3.88
N VAL A 323 5.03 -15.66 -5.22
CA VAL A 323 3.80 -15.41 -5.99
C VAL A 323 3.36 -16.75 -6.59
N ASP A 324 2.08 -17.11 -6.47
CA ASP A 324 1.52 -18.41 -6.91
C ASP A 324 2.29 -19.66 -6.38
N GLY A 325 2.95 -19.50 -5.23
CA GLY A 325 3.80 -20.51 -4.58
C GLY A 325 5.21 -20.68 -5.17
N VAL A 326 5.64 -19.76 -6.04
CA VAL A 326 6.93 -19.74 -6.75
C VAL A 326 7.63 -18.40 -6.53
N ALA A 327 8.95 -18.40 -6.39
CA ALA A 327 9.77 -17.19 -6.28
C ALA A 327 10.91 -17.22 -7.31
N ARG A 328 11.26 -16.06 -7.87
CA ARG A 328 12.51 -15.92 -8.64
C ARG A 328 13.72 -15.89 -7.71
N PHE A 329 14.83 -16.48 -8.15
CA PHE A 329 16.04 -16.59 -7.33
C PHE A 329 17.31 -16.66 -8.18
N SER A 330 18.47 -16.52 -7.52
CA SER A 330 19.80 -16.75 -8.07
C SER A 330 20.71 -17.47 -7.08
N PHE A 331 21.60 -18.35 -7.56
CA PHE A 331 22.75 -18.85 -6.80
C PHE A 331 23.97 -17.93 -6.92
N SER A 332 24.16 -17.30 -8.08
CA SER A 332 25.36 -16.54 -8.46
C SER A 332 25.20 -15.02 -8.29
N GLY A 333 26.31 -14.29 -8.29
CA GLY A 333 26.34 -12.83 -8.23
C GLY A 333 26.27 -12.22 -6.82
N ARG A 334 26.09 -10.88 -6.79
CA ARG A 334 26.19 -10.03 -5.59
C ARG A 334 25.05 -8.99 -5.56
N LEU A 335 24.39 -8.85 -4.41
CA LEU A 335 23.46 -7.75 -4.18
C LEU A 335 24.19 -6.42 -4.03
N SER A 336 23.71 -5.40 -4.74
CA SER A 336 24.24 -4.03 -4.76
C SER A 336 23.11 -3.00 -4.75
N GLY A 337 23.44 -1.75 -4.43
CA GLY A 337 22.57 -0.60 -4.68
C GLY A 337 23.06 0.16 -5.91
N SER A 338 22.20 0.31 -6.92
CA SER A 338 22.52 1.08 -8.13
C SER A 338 21.57 2.28 -8.29
N MET A 339 22.16 3.41 -8.69
CA MET A 339 21.41 4.61 -9.08
C MET A 339 20.95 4.59 -10.55
N LYS A 340 21.44 3.62 -11.36
CA LYS A 340 21.09 3.44 -12.78
C LYS A 340 21.00 1.96 -13.19
N PRO A 341 20.07 1.16 -12.63
CA PRO A 341 19.91 -0.23 -13.05
C PRO A 341 18.88 -0.39 -14.16
N GLU A 342 19.19 -1.24 -15.13
CA GLU A 342 18.23 -1.73 -16.13
C GLU A 342 17.24 -2.71 -15.48
N HIS A 343 17.76 -3.63 -14.64
CA HIS A 343 17.01 -4.71 -14.00
C HIS A 343 16.92 -4.54 -12.49
N SER A 344 15.99 -3.68 -12.03
CA SER A 344 15.75 -3.42 -10.60
C SER A 344 14.96 -4.54 -9.92
N LEU A 345 15.30 -4.85 -8.66
CA LEU A 345 14.54 -5.76 -7.80
C LEU A 345 13.52 -5.04 -6.91
N SER A 346 13.90 -3.86 -6.37
CA SER A 346 13.04 -2.96 -5.58
C SER A 346 13.83 -1.69 -5.22
N LYS A 347 13.18 -0.68 -4.60
CA LYS A 347 13.92 0.44 -3.98
C LYS A 347 14.73 -0.08 -2.79
N LEU A 348 15.99 0.33 -2.64
CA LEU A 348 16.90 -0.19 -1.60
C LEU A 348 16.33 0.01 -0.17
N ARG A 349 15.73 1.18 0.10
CA ARG A 349 15.02 1.44 1.37
C ARG A 349 13.87 0.46 1.61
N THR A 350 13.12 0.07 0.58
CA THR A 350 11.99 -0.86 0.72
C THR A 350 12.48 -2.25 1.09
N TYR A 351 13.51 -2.75 0.41
CA TYR A 351 14.17 -4.02 0.76
C TYR A 351 14.67 -4.02 2.22
N LEU A 352 15.47 -3.01 2.59
CA LEU A 352 16.05 -2.90 3.93
C LEU A 352 14.98 -2.72 5.03
N ASN A 353 13.94 -1.92 4.79
CA ASN A 353 12.84 -1.74 5.74
C ASN A 353 11.95 -2.99 5.84
N GLY A 354 12.00 -3.90 4.87
CA GLY A 354 11.31 -5.18 4.96
C GLY A 354 11.98 -6.12 5.96
N LEU A 355 13.30 -6.05 6.15
CA LEU A 355 14.03 -6.86 7.14
C LEU A 355 13.53 -6.51 8.56
N ALA A 356 13.16 -7.53 9.34
CA ALA A 356 12.45 -7.39 10.61
C ALA A 356 13.37 -7.01 11.79
N THR A 357 14.34 -6.12 11.54
CA THR A 357 15.44 -5.81 12.46
C THR A 357 15.19 -4.53 13.26
N PRO A 358 15.15 -4.58 14.61
CA PRO A 358 15.25 -3.38 15.45
C PRO A 358 16.69 -2.83 15.42
N GLY A 359 17.05 -2.15 14.33
CA GLY A 359 18.36 -1.52 14.14
C GLY A 359 18.26 -0.36 13.13
N VAL A 360 18.30 0.87 13.62
CA VAL A 360 18.50 2.05 12.78
C VAL A 360 20.00 2.27 12.66
N MET A 361 20.51 2.56 11.45
CA MET A 361 21.90 2.97 11.27
C MET A 361 22.17 4.22 12.12
N LEU A 362 23.11 4.14 13.08
CA LEU A 362 23.44 5.22 14.01
C LEU A 362 24.68 6.03 13.63
N ASP A 363 25.06 6.03 12.36
CA ASP A 363 25.70 7.18 11.73
C ASP A 363 25.46 7.16 10.21
N TYR A 364 25.29 8.33 9.59
CA TYR A 364 25.12 8.46 8.14
C TYR A 364 25.50 9.85 7.64
N THR A 365 26.19 9.90 6.48
CA THR A 365 26.28 11.14 5.71
C THR A 365 24.96 11.38 4.95
N GLN A 366 24.74 12.62 4.51
CA GLN A 366 23.61 12.95 3.63
C GLN A 366 23.62 12.11 2.34
N TYR A 367 24.81 11.70 1.86
CA TYR A 367 24.94 10.82 0.70
C TYR A 367 24.42 9.41 0.99
N ASP A 368 24.69 8.84 2.17
CA ASP A 368 24.24 7.49 2.54
C ASP A 368 22.71 7.44 2.70
N GLN A 369 22.10 8.54 3.17
CA GLN A 369 20.64 8.70 3.22
C GLN A 369 20.02 8.68 1.83
N LEU A 370 20.53 9.51 0.91
CA LEU A 370 20.07 9.60 -0.48
C LEU A 370 20.27 8.26 -1.20
N PHE A 371 21.45 7.65 -1.09
CA PHE A 371 21.73 6.34 -1.66
C PHE A 371 20.76 5.27 -1.13
N ARG A 372 20.52 5.20 0.20
CA ARG A 372 19.53 4.28 0.78
C ARG A 372 18.12 4.50 0.22
N HIS A 373 17.69 5.75 0.06
CA HIS A 373 16.33 6.11 -0.39
C HIS A 373 16.11 5.90 -1.89
N ASP A 374 17.08 6.33 -2.69
CA ASP A 374 16.90 6.57 -4.11
C ASP A 374 17.55 5.50 -4.99
N ALA A 375 18.57 4.78 -4.50
CA ALA A 375 19.08 3.61 -5.20
C ALA A 375 18.04 2.48 -5.27
N SER A 376 18.15 1.69 -6.32
CA SER A 376 17.43 0.45 -6.52
C SER A 376 18.35 -0.72 -6.20
N LEU A 377 17.80 -1.78 -5.60
CA LEU A 377 18.52 -3.03 -5.34
C LEU A 377 18.73 -3.76 -6.67
N THR A 378 19.97 -4.15 -6.93
CA THR A 378 20.42 -4.94 -8.08
C THR A 378 21.11 -6.22 -7.66
N CYS A 379 21.20 -7.17 -8.58
CA CYS A 379 21.93 -8.43 -8.43
C CYS A 379 22.97 -8.52 -9.55
N GLU A 380 24.19 -8.05 -9.30
CA GLU A 380 25.27 -8.01 -10.28
C GLU A 380 25.85 -9.41 -10.50
N GLY A 381 25.90 -9.85 -11.76
CA GLY A 381 26.40 -11.18 -12.14
C GLY A 381 25.51 -12.34 -11.66
N CYS A 382 24.21 -12.11 -11.51
CA CYS A 382 23.24 -13.12 -11.08
C CYS A 382 22.57 -13.81 -12.26
N GLU A 383 22.54 -15.14 -12.24
CA GLU A 383 21.78 -15.96 -13.19
C GLU A 383 20.43 -16.33 -12.57
N TRP A 384 19.36 -16.17 -13.33
CA TRP A 384 18.01 -16.20 -12.80
C TRP A 384 17.26 -17.48 -13.15
N GLY A 385 16.51 -17.98 -12.17
CA GLY A 385 15.60 -19.12 -12.27
C GLY A 385 14.45 -19.00 -11.26
N TYR A 386 13.64 -20.05 -11.13
CA TYR A 386 12.46 -20.10 -10.26
C TYR A 386 12.51 -21.28 -9.28
N ILE A 387 12.13 -21.06 -8.03
CA ILE A 387 12.11 -22.03 -6.93
C ILE A 387 10.74 -22.02 -6.24
N ASP A 388 10.22 -23.19 -5.86
CA ASP A 388 8.92 -23.29 -5.18
C ASP A 388 9.00 -23.24 -3.65
N THR A 389 7.83 -23.24 -3.01
CA THR A 389 7.69 -23.33 -1.55
C THR A 389 8.08 -24.69 -0.96
N ALA A 390 8.30 -25.75 -1.76
CA ALA A 390 8.95 -26.99 -1.33
C ALA A 390 10.49 -26.93 -1.45
N ALA A 391 11.04 -25.75 -1.78
CA ALA A 391 12.45 -25.49 -2.04
C ALA A 391 13.04 -26.25 -3.25
N GLN A 392 12.19 -26.74 -4.15
CA GLN A 392 12.58 -27.39 -5.40
C GLN A 392 12.85 -26.32 -6.47
N VAL A 393 13.97 -26.45 -7.17
CA VAL A 393 14.28 -25.59 -8.31
C VAL A 393 13.38 -26.03 -9.46
N ILE A 394 12.41 -25.19 -9.80
CA ILE A 394 11.43 -25.43 -10.86
C ILE A 394 12.09 -25.13 -12.21
N VAL A 395 12.63 -23.92 -12.34
CA VAL A 395 13.39 -23.50 -13.53
C VAL A 395 14.83 -23.24 -13.11
N PRO A 396 15.81 -23.99 -13.64
CA PRO A 396 17.23 -23.79 -13.32
C PRO A 396 17.70 -22.35 -13.61
N PRO A 397 18.56 -21.77 -12.76
CA PRO A 397 19.23 -20.50 -13.06
C PRO A 397 20.03 -20.53 -14.36
N GLN A 398 19.52 -19.82 -15.37
CA GLN A 398 20.13 -19.74 -16.71
C GLN A 398 19.83 -18.43 -17.47
N TYR A 399 19.01 -17.54 -16.90
CA TYR A 399 18.55 -16.31 -17.54
C TYR A 399 19.33 -15.09 -17.04
N THR A 400 19.55 -14.08 -17.90
CA THR A 400 20.21 -12.82 -17.48
C THR A 400 19.31 -11.97 -16.59
N PHE A 401 17.99 -12.12 -16.72
CA PHE A 401 17.01 -11.62 -15.75
C PHE A 401 15.74 -12.47 -15.73
N ALA A 402 15.00 -12.41 -14.63
CA ALA A 402 13.64 -12.93 -14.52
C ALA A 402 12.74 -11.92 -13.78
N LYS A 403 11.52 -11.74 -14.28
CA LYS A 403 10.44 -11.05 -13.57
C LYS A 403 9.84 -11.98 -12.50
N ASP A 404 8.95 -11.48 -11.67
CA ASP A 404 8.19 -12.35 -10.76
C ASP A 404 7.25 -13.28 -11.54
N PHE A 405 6.92 -14.43 -10.96
CA PHE A 405 6.10 -15.48 -11.59
C PHE A 405 4.61 -15.11 -11.43
N VAL A 406 3.81 -15.18 -12.50
CA VAL A 406 2.40 -14.74 -12.51
C VAL A 406 1.58 -15.66 -13.41
N ASN A 407 0.41 -16.12 -12.95
CA ASN A 407 -0.49 -16.98 -13.74
C ASN A 407 0.22 -18.25 -14.27
N ASP A 408 1.05 -18.87 -13.42
CA ASP A 408 1.94 -20.01 -13.76
C ASP A 408 2.98 -19.76 -14.88
N VAL A 409 3.26 -18.49 -15.20
CA VAL A 409 4.23 -18.07 -16.23
C VAL A 409 5.34 -17.18 -15.64
N GLY A 410 6.57 -17.43 -16.07
CA GLY A 410 7.73 -16.59 -15.81
C GLY A 410 8.23 -15.89 -17.07
N ILE A 411 8.23 -14.55 -17.08
CA ILE A 411 8.88 -13.75 -18.13
C ILE A 411 10.38 -13.66 -17.84
N VAL A 412 11.20 -14.06 -18.82
CA VAL A 412 12.65 -14.25 -18.67
C VAL A 412 13.43 -13.54 -19.78
N GLU A 413 14.66 -13.15 -19.48
CA GLU A 413 15.59 -12.53 -20.42
C GLU A 413 16.82 -13.42 -20.67
N CYS A 414 17.25 -13.52 -21.92
CA CYS A 414 18.54 -14.07 -22.32
C CYS A 414 19.31 -12.99 -23.12
N HIS A 415 20.29 -12.34 -22.50
CA HIS A 415 21.21 -11.40 -23.15
C HIS A 415 20.51 -10.27 -23.95
N GLY A 416 19.55 -9.58 -23.33
CA GLY A 416 18.80 -8.50 -23.98
C GLY A 416 17.71 -8.97 -24.96
N LYS A 417 17.29 -10.23 -24.88
CA LYS A 417 16.11 -10.77 -25.58
C LYS A 417 15.17 -11.47 -24.62
N TRP A 418 13.87 -11.25 -24.77
CA TRP A 418 12.86 -11.73 -23.85
C TRP A 418 12.13 -12.97 -24.37
N GLY A 419 11.70 -13.82 -23.43
CA GLY A 419 10.91 -15.03 -23.63
C GLY A 419 10.03 -15.36 -22.41
N MET A 420 9.37 -16.52 -22.42
CA MET A 420 8.52 -17.03 -21.34
C MET A 420 8.80 -18.50 -21.06
N VAL A 421 8.66 -18.90 -19.79
CA VAL A 421 8.65 -20.29 -19.31
C VAL A 421 7.40 -20.57 -18.47
N ASN A 422 6.94 -21.83 -18.44
CA ASN A 422 5.87 -22.29 -17.55
C ASN A 422 6.44 -22.89 -16.23
N ARG A 423 5.54 -23.45 -15.40
CA ARG A 423 5.84 -24.14 -14.15
C ARG A 423 6.51 -25.52 -14.33
N ASP A 424 6.54 -26.08 -15.53
CA ASP A 424 7.23 -27.34 -15.87
C ASP A 424 8.62 -27.09 -16.51
N ALA A 425 9.05 -25.83 -16.57
CA ALA A 425 10.25 -25.32 -17.24
C ALA A 425 10.27 -25.46 -18.78
N ASP A 426 9.12 -25.72 -19.42
CA ASP A 426 8.96 -25.58 -20.86
C ASP A 426 9.12 -24.13 -21.28
N VAL A 427 9.81 -23.92 -22.40
CA VAL A 427 9.97 -22.60 -23.04
C VAL A 427 8.73 -22.32 -23.89
N LEU A 428 7.74 -21.63 -23.29
CA LEU A 428 6.50 -21.22 -23.96
C LEU A 428 6.78 -20.34 -25.19
N ILE A 429 7.65 -19.33 -25.02
CA ILE A 429 8.24 -18.60 -26.15
C ILE A 429 9.74 -18.38 -25.93
N PRO A 430 10.61 -18.60 -26.94
CA PRO A 430 12.05 -18.49 -26.77
C PRO A 430 12.51 -17.03 -26.67
N CYS A 431 13.67 -16.81 -26.07
CA CYS A 431 14.37 -15.52 -25.99
C CYS A 431 14.76 -14.98 -27.38
N ARG A 432 13.79 -14.39 -28.11
CA ARG A 432 13.99 -13.77 -29.43
C ARG A 432 13.30 -12.41 -29.59
N TYR A 433 12.47 -12.03 -28.63
CA TYR A 433 11.66 -10.82 -28.67
C TYR A 433 12.43 -9.63 -28.08
N ASP A 434 12.15 -8.43 -28.59
CA ASP A 434 12.72 -7.18 -28.06
C ASP A 434 12.02 -6.78 -26.75
N GLY A 435 10.76 -7.19 -26.57
CA GLY A 435 10.07 -7.15 -25.29
C GLY A 435 8.91 -8.15 -25.20
N VAL A 436 8.61 -8.54 -23.96
CA VAL A 436 7.51 -9.45 -23.58
C VAL A 436 6.85 -8.88 -22.31
N GLN A 437 5.55 -8.61 -22.38
CA GLN A 437 4.79 -7.92 -21.32
C GLN A 437 3.36 -8.45 -21.24
N PHE A 438 2.84 -8.68 -20.04
CA PHE A 438 1.41 -8.97 -19.83
C PHE A 438 0.57 -7.73 -20.17
N LEU A 439 -0.66 -7.93 -20.66
CA LEU A 439 -1.66 -6.88 -20.76
C LEU A 439 -2.50 -6.86 -19.47
N GLU A 440 -2.27 -5.86 -18.63
CA GLU A 440 -2.83 -5.80 -17.26
C GLU A 440 -4.37 -5.72 -17.24
N ASN A 441 -4.98 -5.16 -18.29
CA ASN A 441 -6.43 -5.13 -18.50
C ASN A 441 -7.06 -6.50 -18.86
N THR A 442 -6.26 -7.57 -18.97
CA THR A 442 -6.72 -8.94 -19.32
C THR A 442 -6.62 -9.95 -18.18
N ASP A 443 -6.54 -9.50 -16.92
CA ASP A 443 -6.12 -10.31 -15.76
C ASP A 443 -4.72 -10.94 -15.95
N ASN A 444 -3.83 -10.29 -16.73
CA ASN A 444 -2.53 -10.83 -17.17
C ASN A 444 -2.64 -12.16 -17.95
N LYS A 445 -3.71 -12.38 -18.73
CA LYS A 445 -3.90 -13.61 -19.52
C LYS A 445 -3.37 -13.52 -20.95
N ILE A 446 -3.31 -12.30 -21.52
CA ILE A 446 -2.67 -12.02 -22.81
C ILE A 446 -1.29 -11.39 -22.56
N VAL A 447 -0.34 -11.73 -23.43
CA VAL A 447 1.02 -11.21 -23.46
C VAL A 447 1.29 -10.53 -24.80
N ARG A 448 1.60 -9.23 -24.77
CA ARG A 448 2.08 -8.44 -25.91
C ARG A 448 3.54 -8.79 -26.17
N VAL A 449 3.87 -9.08 -27.42
CA VAL A 449 5.24 -9.37 -27.85
C VAL A 449 5.59 -8.60 -29.12
N TYR A 450 6.86 -8.21 -29.26
CA TYR A 450 7.34 -7.52 -30.46
C TYR A 450 8.76 -7.96 -30.85
N ILE A 451 9.03 -7.90 -32.16
CA ILE A 451 10.34 -8.14 -32.77
C ILE A 451 10.58 -6.98 -33.74
N ARG A 452 11.23 -5.93 -33.24
CA ARG A 452 11.33 -4.57 -33.82
C ARG A 452 9.97 -3.85 -33.90
N GLU A 453 9.90 -2.67 -33.31
CA GLU A 453 8.72 -1.80 -33.35
C GLU A 453 8.49 -1.20 -34.76
N PRO A 454 7.25 -0.81 -35.12
CA PRO A 454 5.99 -0.96 -34.39
C PRO A 454 5.11 -2.03 -35.06
N LYS A 455 5.31 -3.30 -34.72
CA LYS A 455 4.38 -4.39 -35.08
C LYS A 455 4.23 -5.35 -33.91
N TYR A 456 2.98 -5.66 -33.57
CA TYR A 456 2.65 -6.29 -32.29
C TYR A 456 1.96 -7.62 -32.50
N GLY A 457 2.51 -8.66 -31.88
CA GLY A 457 1.87 -9.96 -31.75
C GLY A 457 1.16 -10.06 -30.40
N LEU A 458 0.04 -10.76 -30.40
CA LEU A 458 -0.66 -11.17 -29.18
C LEU A 458 -0.45 -12.67 -28.99
N ILE A 459 -0.03 -13.06 -27.79
CA ILE A 459 0.15 -14.46 -27.40
C ILE A 459 -0.62 -14.69 -26.09
N ASP A 460 -1.29 -15.83 -25.96
CA ASP A 460 -1.90 -16.20 -24.66
C ASP A 460 -0.85 -16.70 -23.64
N THR A 461 -1.26 -16.80 -22.38
CA THR A 461 -0.41 -17.29 -21.27
C THR A 461 0.01 -18.75 -21.40
N LEU A 462 -0.59 -19.53 -22.31
CA LEU A 462 -0.24 -20.92 -22.60
C LEU A 462 0.68 -21.05 -23.84
N GLY A 463 0.98 -19.95 -24.53
CA GLY A 463 1.72 -19.92 -25.80
C GLY A 463 0.96 -20.49 -27.01
N GLN A 464 -0.35 -20.74 -26.90
CA GLN A 464 -1.10 -21.53 -27.89
C GLN A 464 -1.66 -20.66 -29.02
N LEU A 465 -2.46 -19.65 -28.69
CA LEU A 465 -2.80 -18.59 -29.61
C LEU A 465 -1.55 -17.74 -29.84
N THR A 466 -1.11 -17.62 -31.09
CA THR A 466 -0.08 -16.67 -31.51
C THR A 466 -0.59 -15.90 -32.71
N VAL A 467 -1.10 -14.69 -32.48
CA VAL A 467 -1.28 -13.72 -33.56
C VAL A 467 0.10 -13.18 -33.90
N SER A 468 0.57 -13.46 -35.11
CA SER A 468 1.83 -12.88 -35.63
C SER A 468 1.74 -11.36 -35.65
N ALA A 469 2.88 -10.67 -35.70
CA ALA A 469 2.94 -9.21 -35.65
C ALA A 469 2.35 -8.54 -36.92
N VAL A 470 1.02 -8.45 -37.01
CA VAL A 470 0.26 -8.12 -38.23
C VAL A 470 -0.87 -7.10 -38.04
N TYR A 471 -1.35 -6.89 -36.82
CA TYR A 471 -2.16 -5.70 -36.54
C TYR A 471 -1.22 -4.52 -36.57
N ASP A 472 -1.61 -3.45 -37.26
CA ASP A 472 -0.77 -2.27 -37.31
C ASP A 472 -0.75 -1.59 -35.93
N GLU A 473 -1.76 -1.86 -35.08
CA GLU A 473 -1.72 -2.11 -33.62
C GLU A 473 -3.21 -2.42 -33.10
N ILE A 474 -3.62 -2.40 -31.81
CA ILE A 474 -4.82 -3.08 -31.16
C ILE A 474 -5.76 -2.16 -30.27
N GLY A 475 -6.77 -2.61 -29.47
CA GLY A 475 -7.80 -1.72 -28.86
C GLY A 475 -8.23 -1.82 -27.39
N SER A 476 -8.95 -0.80 -26.88
CA SER A 476 -9.54 -0.81 -25.52
C SER A 476 -10.66 -1.85 -25.43
N PHE A 477 -10.59 -2.70 -24.40
CA PHE A 477 -11.58 -3.75 -24.19
C PHE A 477 -12.87 -3.21 -23.59
N ARG A 478 -13.91 -3.04 -24.42
CA ARG A 478 -15.23 -2.55 -23.99
C ARG A 478 -16.35 -3.51 -24.38
N ASP A 479 -17.21 -3.78 -23.41
CA ASP A 479 -18.43 -4.57 -23.54
C ASP A 479 -18.23 -5.99 -24.15
N GLY A 480 -17.01 -6.55 -24.05
CA GLY A 480 -16.63 -7.85 -24.62
C GLY A 480 -15.88 -7.78 -25.95
N ARG A 481 -15.49 -6.59 -26.43
CA ARG A 481 -14.77 -6.38 -27.68
C ARG A 481 -13.55 -5.48 -27.47
N LEU A 482 -12.41 -5.97 -27.93
CA LEU A 482 -11.20 -5.22 -28.21
C LEU A 482 -11.40 -4.73 -29.65
N ALA A 483 -11.51 -3.43 -29.96
CA ALA A 483 -11.48 -3.11 -31.40
C ALA A 483 -10.07 -3.46 -31.97
N VAL A 484 -9.99 -3.87 -33.24
CA VAL A 484 -8.70 -3.92 -33.96
C VAL A 484 -8.89 -3.31 -35.34
N LYS A 485 -7.79 -2.87 -35.93
CA LYS A 485 -7.73 -2.60 -37.37
C LYS A 485 -6.49 -3.28 -37.93
N ARG A 486 -6.36 -3.22 -39.25
CA ARG A 486 -5.28 -3.86 -40.02
C ARG A 486 -5.31 -3.31 -41.43
N ASN A 487 -4.22 -2.72 -41.89
CA ASN A 487 -4.14 -1.86 -43.08
C ASN A 487 -5.13 -0.69 -43.07
N GLY A 488 -5.99 -0.54 -42.06
CA GLY A 488 -6.82 0.63 -41.82
C GLY A 488 -8.35 0.73 -42.03
N LEU A 489 -9.22 -0.28 -41.89
CA LEU A 489 -10.67 -0.05 -41.70
C LEU A 489 -11.22 -0.98 -40.62
N TRP A 490 -12.28 -0.56 -39.93
CA TRP A 490 -12.66 -1.01 -38.59
C TRP A 490 -13.21 -2.43 -38.45
N GLY A 491 -12.57 -3.24 -37.62
CA GLY A 491 -13.02 -4.49 -37.05
C GLY A 491 -12.91 -4.49 -35.52
N PHE A 492 -13.14 -5.65 -34.92
CA PHE A 492 -13.01 -5.91 -33.49
C PHE A 492 -12.64 -7.38 -33.26
N VAL A 493 -11.70 -7.64 -32.35
CA VAL A 493 -11.45 -8.97 -31.79
C VAL A 493 -12.19 -9.16 -30.46
N ASP A 494 -12.25 -10.39 -29.99
CA ASP A 494 -12.72 -10.72 -28.64
C ASP A 494 -11.55 -10.78 -27.62
N ARG A 495 -11.88 -11.19 -26.38
CA ARG A 495 -10.90 -11.40 -25.29
C ARG A 495 -9.87 -12.50 -25.60
N ASP A 496 -10.17 -13.35 -26.58
CA ASP A 496 -9.40 -14.52 -26.99
C ASP A 496 -8.60 -14.17 -28.27
N GLY A 497 -8.39 -12.86 -28.53
CA GLY A 497 -7.56 -12.30 -29.60
C GLY A 497 -8.07 -12.52 -31.03
N LEU A 498 -9.27 -13.08 -31.20
CA LEU A 498 -9.79 -13.57 -32.47
C LEU A 498 -10.68 -12.51 -33.15
N GLU A 499 -10.43 -12.23 -34.43
CA GLU A 499 -11.15 -11.19 -35.20
C GLU A 499 -12.61 -11.61 -35.47
N VAL A 500 -13.53 -11.04 -34.70
CA VAL A 500 -14.98 -11.30 -34.80
C VAL A 500 -15.63 -10.40 -35.84
N ILE A 501 -15.30 -9.11 -35.80
CA ILE A 501 -15.84 -8.11 -36.74
C ILE A 501 -14.71 -7.76 -37.71
N PRO A 502 -14.85 -7.98 -39.04
CA PRO A 502 -13.75 -7.75 -39.96
C PRO A 502 -13.41 -6.29 -40.20
N CYS A 503 -12.14 -6.03 -40.48
CA CYS A 503 -11.55 -4.70 -40.70
C CYS A 503 -12.16 -3.86 -41.87
N ARG A 504 -13.34 -3.22 -41.66
CA ARG A 504 -14.18 -2.56 -42.69
C ARG A 504 -14.81 -1.17 -42.43
N PHE A 505 -14.95 -0.66 -41.20
CA PHE A 505 -15.61 0.64 -40.91
C PHE A 505 -14.72 1.89 -41.05
N ARG A 506 -15.35 3.08 -41.16
CA ARG A 506 -14.75 4.40 -41.53
C ARG A 506 -14.81 5.52 -40.47
N GLU A 507 -15.58 5.34 -39.39
CA GLU A 507 -15.35 5.76 -37.97
C GLU A 507 -16.06 4.71 -37.08
N VAL A 508 -15.69 4.52 -35.80
CA VAL A 508 -16.58 3.90 -34.78
C VAL A 508 -16.40 4.59 -33.42
N GLN A 509 -17.37 4.39 -32.54
CA GLN A 509 -17.28 4.62 -31.10
C GLN A 509 -17.23 3.27 -30.37
N ASN A 510 -16.99 3.26 -29.06
CA ASN A 510 -17.03 2.02 -28.26
C ASN A 510 -18.36 1.28 -28.38
N PHE A 511 -18.36 -0.01 -28.02
CA PHE A 511 -19.60 -0.68 -27.66
C PHE A 511 -20.17 -0.08 -26.38
N SER A 512 -21.36 0.50 -26.47
CA SER A 512 -22.16 0.99 -25.35
C SER A 512 -23.56 0.41 -25.45
N ASP A 513 -24.11 -0.04 -24.32
CA ASP A 513 -25.49 -0.53 -24.24
C ASP A 513 -25.76 -1.73 -25.19
N GLY A 514 -24.70 -2.45 -25.61
CA GLY A 514 -24.73 -3.58 -26.55
C GLY A 514 -24.48 -3.25 -28.03
N LEU A 515 -24.36 -1.97 -28.43
CA LEU A 515 -24.14 -1.54 -29.82
C LEU A 515 -22.94 -0.58 -29.93
N ALA A 516 -22.26 -0.58 -31.07
CA ALA A 516 -21.25 0.43 -31.41
C ALA A 516 -21.79 1.38 -32.49
N ALA A 517 -21.68 2.69 -32.27
CA ALA A 517 -21.92 3.67 -33.33
C ALA A 517 -20.80 3.54 -34.37
N ALA A 518 -21.14 3.27 -35.62
CA ALA A 518 -20.20 3.05 -36.70
C ALA A 518 -20.47 4.00 -37.86
N LYS A 519 -19.46 4.33 -38.65
CA LYS A 519 -19.58 5.15 -39.86
C LYS A 519 -19.07 4.36 -41.05
N LEU A 520 -19.82 4.36 -42.14
CA LEU A 520 -19.52 3.64 -43.37
C LEU A 520 -19.74 4.62 -44.53
N GLY A 521 -18.71 4.82 -45.36
CA GLY A 521 -18.68 5.98 -46.25
C GLY A 521 -18.69 7.27 -45.43
N ASN A 522 -19.65 8.17 -45.66
CA ASN A 522 -19.73 9.44 -44.93
C ASN A 522 -20.73 9.42 -43.77
N ASN A 523 -21.58 8.39 -43.67
CA ASN A 523 -22.73 8.35 -42.78
C ASN A 523 -22.49 7.45 -41.57
N TRP A 524 -23.12 7.81 -40.45
CA TRP A 524 -23.21 7.03 -39.22
C TRP A 524 -24.45 6.12 -39.21
N GLY A 525 -24.26 4.93 -38.67
CA GLY A 525 -25.24 3.89 -38.32
C GLY A 525 -24.75 3.15 -37.08
N PHE A 526 -25.29 1.97 -36.78
CA PHE A 526 -24.93 1.20 -35.58
C PHE A 526 -24.81 -0.29 -35.86
N VAL A 527 -23.87 -0.95 -35.20
CA VAL A 527 -23.61 -2.39 -35.33
C VAL A 527 -23.60 -3.10 -33.98
N ASP A 528 -23.93 -4.39 -33.98
CA ASP A 528 -23.89 -5.25 -32.80
C ASP A 528 -22.54 -5.96 -32.61
N LYS A 529 -22.45 -6.81 -31.58
CA LYS A 529 -21.21 -7.51 -31.19
C LYS A 529 -20.78 -8.62 -32.17
N GLN A 530 -21.61 -8.92 -33.16
CA GLN A 530 -21.35 -9.82 -34.28
C GLN A 530 -20.92 -9.01 -35.53
N GLY A 531 -21.13 -7.69 -35.51
CA GLY A 531 -20.82 -6.76 -36.59
C GLY A 531 -21.99 -6.55 -37.55
N ASP A 532 -23.16 -7.13 -37.27
CA ASP A 532 -24.38 -6.97 -38.06
C ASP A 532 -24.98 -5.58 -37.85
N VAL A 533 -25.70 -5.09 -38.86
CA VAL A 533 -26.22 -3.71 -38.88
C VAL A 533 -27.52 -3.65 -38.08
N ALA A 534 -27.46 -3.05 -36.90
CA ALA A 534 -28.61 -2.83 -36.03
C ALA A 534 -29.42 -1.58 -36.43
N VAL A 535 -28.75 -0.56 -36.97
CA VAL A 535 -29.37 0.66 -37.53
C VAL A 535 -28.57 1.14 -38.73
N ASP A 536 -29.25 1.47 -39.83
CA ASP A 536 -28.64 1.82 -41.11
C ASP A 536 -27.73 3.08 -41.06
N PHE A 537 -26.74 3.10 -41.97
CA PHE A 537 -25.77 4.17 -42.12
C PHE A 537 -26.35 5.38 -42.87
N LEU A 538 -27.25 6.12 -42.22
CA LEU A 538 -28.02 7.22 -42.81
C LEU A 538 -27.73 8.60 -42.21
N TYR A 539 -27.10 8.68 -41.04
CA TYR A 539 -27.04 9.93 -40.27
C TYR A 539 -25.73 10.70 -40.47
N ARG A 540 -25.79 12.03 -40.46
CA ARG A 540 -24.59 12.88 -40.60
C ARG A 540 -23.68 12.81 -39.36
N ARG A 541 -24.27 12.59 -38.19
CA ARG A 541 -23.62 12.35 -36.89
C ARG A 541 -24.55 11.52 -36.00
N ALA A 542 -23.99 10.79 -35.03
CA ALA A 542 -24.74 10.06 -34.01
C ALA A 542 -23.98 10.07 -32.67
N GLY A 543 -24.71 10.00 -31.55
CA GLY A 543 -24.16 9.74 -30.22
C GLY A 543 -24.12 8.24 -29.87
N ASN A 544 -23.58 7.89 -28.71
CA ASN A 544 -23.66 6.52 -28.18
C ASN A 544 -25.07 6.21 -27.65
N PHE A 545 -25.44 4.92 -27.65
CA PHE A 545 -26.64 4.48 -26.95
C PHE A 545 -26.45 4.57 -25.43
N GLN A 546 -27.43 5.15 -24.75
CA GLN A 546 -27.57 5.13 -23.31
C GLN A 546 -29.04 4.84 -22.94
N ASN A 547 -29.29 3.84 -22.09
CA ASN A 547 -30.64 3.46 -21.64
C ASN A 547 -31.63 3.22 -22.80
N GLY A 548 -31.17 2.67 -23.92
CA GLY A 548 -32.01 2.37 -25.09
C GLY A 548 -32.22 3.51 -26.10
N LEU A 549 -31.74 4.73 -25.85
CA LEU A 549 -31.88 5.89 -26.74
C LEU A 549 -30.53 6.49 -27.15
N THR A 550 -30.51 7.17 -28.30
CA THR A 550 -29.40 8.04 -28.75
C THR A 550 -29.93 9.19 -29.63
N TRP A 551 -29.15 10.26 -29.78
CA TRP A 551 -29.43 11.33 -30.75
C TRP A 551 -28.76 11.06 -32.10
N VAL A 552 -29.43 11.49 -33.17
CA VAL A 552 -28.91 11.39 -34.54
C VAL A 552 -29.20 12.66 -35.34
N TYR A 553 -28.25 13.05 -36.19
CA TYR A 553 -28.34 14.22 -37.06
C TYR A 553 -28.84 13.82 -38.44
N ALA A 554 -30.15 13.93 -38.66
CA ALA A 554 -30.84 13.66 -39.92
C ALA A 554 -30.72 14.84 -40.90
N GLU A 555 -31.50 14.88 -41.98
CA GLU A 555 -31.54 16.01 -42.91
C GLU A 555 -32.20 17.26 -42.28
N GLU A 556 -33.35 17.08 -41.65
CA GLU A 556 -34.17 18.15 -41.05
C GLU A 556 -33.65 18.68 -39.70
N GLY A 557 -32.61 18.06 -39.13
CA GLY A 557 -32.00 18.45 -37.86
C GLY A 557 -31.69 17.26 -36.96
N VAL A 558 -31.55 17.51 -35.65
CA VAL A 558 -31.36 16.46 -34.64
C VAL A 558 -32.69 15.91 -34.15
N GLY A 559 -32.78 14.59 -34.09
CA GLY A 559 -33.84 13.81 -33.44
C GLY A 559 -33.24 12.70 -32.57
N TYR A 560 -34.09 11.88 -31.96
CA TYR A 560 -33.67 10.77 -31.08
C TYR A 560 -34.33 9.46 -31.51
N ILE A 561 -33.54 8.39 -31.56
CA ILE A 561 -33.94 7.04 -32.01
C ILE A 561 -33.77 6.00 -30.90
N ASP A 562 -34.54 4.91 -31.01
CA ASP A 562 -34.31 3.68 -30.24
C ASP A 562 -33.26 2.77 -30.91
N LYS A 563 -32.94 1.64 -30.27
CA LYS A 563 -32.02 0.60 -30.78
C LYS A 563 -32.48 -0.11 -32.07
N LYS A 564 -33.64 0.25 -32.64
CA LYS A 564 -34.15 -0.24 -33.93
C LYS A 564 -34.17 0.86 -35.00
N GLY A 565 -33.62 2.04 -34.70
CA GLY A 565 -33.64 3.21 -35.58
C GLY A 565 -34.98 3.95 -35.62
N ALA A 566 -35.96 3.58 -34.79
CA ALA A 566 -37.26 4.23 -34.77
C ALA A 566 -37.17 5.57 -34.03
N PHE A 567 -37.57 6.67 -34.69
CA PHE A 567 -37.59 8.00 -34.07
C PHE A 567 -38.63 8.07 -32.95
N ILE A 568 -38.15 8.08 -31.71
CA ILE A 568 -38.96 8.37 -30.52
C ILE A 568 -39.19 9.89 -30.40
N VAL A 569 -38.22 10.70 -30.84
CA VAL A 569 -38.36 12.14 -31.00
C VAL A 569 -37.97 12.52 -32.43
N PRO A 570 -38.93 12.94 -33.29
CA PRO A 570 -38.65 13.34 -34.67
C PRO A 570 -37.59 14.45 -34.79
N PRO A 571 -36.81 14.49 -35.89
CA PRO A 571 -35.78 15.51 -36.09
C PRO A 571 -36.39 16.90 -36.17
N LYS A 572 -36.04 17.77 -35.21
CA LYS A 572 -36.64 19.11 -35.07
C LYS A 572 -35.79 20.13 -34.30
N PHE A 573 -34.56 19.77 -33.94
CA PHE A 573 -33.68 20.59 -33.10
C PHE A 573 -32.39 20.99 -33.86
N ASP A 574 -31.88 22.19 -33.62
CA ASP A 574 -30.57 22.64 -34.13
C ASP A 574 -29.45 21.73 -33.61
N LYS A 575 -29.58 21.32 -32.34
CA LYS A 575 -28.66 20.43 -31.61
C LYS A 575 -29.45 19.62 -30.57
N GLY A 576 -29.02 18.38 -30.36
CA GLY A 576 -29.39 17.54 -29.23
C GLY A 576 -28.14 17.01 -28.53
N PHE A 577 -28.33 16.42 -27.34
CA PHE A 577 -27.29 15.90 -26.46
C PHE A 577 -27.81 14.63 -25.77
N ASP A 578 -26.92 13.79 -25.25
CA ASP A 578 -27.25 12.52 -24.60
C ASP A 578 -28.27 12.66 -23.43
N PHE A 579 -29.04 11.59 -23.18
CA PHE A 579 -30.08 11.54 -22.15
C PHE A 579 -29.53 11.21 -20.75
N THR A 580 -29.30 12.23 -19.93
CA THR A 580 -28.85 12.06 -18.54
C THR A 580 -30.04 11.93 -17.60
N ARG A 581 -30.22 10.75 -16.99
CA ARG A 581 -31.29 10.45 -16.00
C ARG A 581 -32.71 10.86 -16.46
N GLY A 582 -33.01 10.61 -17.74
CA GLY A 582 -34.33 10.81 -18.35
C GLY A 582 -34.58 12.18 -18.99
N ILE A 583 -33.60 13.07 -19.01
CA ILE A 583 -33.70 14.43 -19.57
C ILE A 583 -32.58 14.67 -20.57
N ALA A 584 -32.90 15.34 -21.69
CA ALA A 584 -31.91 15.83 -22.63
C ALA A 584 -32.02 17.35 -22.80
N ARG A 585 -30.87 17.98 -23.10
CA ARG A 585 -30.79 19.37 -23.54
C ARG A 585 -31.04 19.43 -25.04
N VAL A 586 -31.72 20.47 -25.49
CA VAL A 586 -31.94 20.72 -26.93
C VAL A 586 -31.83 22.20 -27.26
N VAL A 587 -31.42 22.50 -28.49
CA VAL A 587 -31.31 23.87 -29.01
C VAL A 587 -32.34 24.08 -30.13
N VAL A 588 -33.07 25.19 -30.07
CA VAL A 588 -33.96 25.70 -31.12
C VAL A 588 -33.81 27.21 -31.17
N ASP A 589 -33.72 27.80 -32.37
CA ASP A 589 -33.48 29.23 -32.58
C ASP A 589 -32.27 29.77 -31.78
N ASN A 590 -31.20 28.96 -31.70
CA ASN A 590 -30.01 29.22 -30.86
C ASN A 590 -30.29 29.37 -29.34
N LYS A 591 -31.43 28.90 -28.83
CA LYS A 591 -31.77 28.92 -27.39
C LYS A 591 -31.88 27.51 -26.83
N TYR A 592 -31.43 27.36 -25.59
CA TYR A 592 -31.51 26.09 -24.86
C TYR A 592 -32.87 25.90 -24.20
N GLY A 593 -33.38 24.68 -24.32
CA GLY A 593 -34.50 24.11 -23.58
C GLY A 593 -34.19 22.69 -23.09
N LEU A 594 -35.14 22.10 -22.37
CA LEU A 594 -35.06 20.75 -21.81
C LEU A 594 -36.25 19.91 -22.28
N ILE A 595 -36.00 18.64 -22.61
CA ILE A 595 -37.02 17.67 -22.99
C ILE A 595 -36.97 16.39 -22.14
N ASP A 596 -38.11 15.74 -22.02
CA ASP A 596 -38.21 14.35 -21.55
C ASP A 596 -37.82 13.35 -22.65
N SER A 597 -37.82 12.05 -22.33
CA SER A 597 -37.53 10.96 -23.27
C SER A 597 -38.56 10.78 -24.40
N LEU A 598 -39.69 11.50 -24.35
CA LEU A 598 -40.72 11.54 -25.39
C LEU A 598 -40.65 12.82 -26.24
N GLY A 599 -39.70 13.72 -25.95
CA GLY A 599 -39.50 14.96 -26.69
C GLY A 599 -40.52 16.06 -26.38
N HIS A 600 -41.24 15.96 -25.25
CA HIS A 600 -42.03 17.06 -24.69
C HIS A 600 -41.10 18.06 -24.00
N PHE A 601 -41.37 19.36 -24.15
CA PHE A 601 -40.61 20.39 -23.46
C PHE A 601 -40.99 20.46 -21.97
N ILE A 602 -40.09 19.96 -21.12
CA ILE A 602 -40.04 20.29 -19.69
C ILE A 602 -39.79 21.80 -19.55
N GLN A 603 -38.80 22.31 -20.29
CA GLN A 603 -38.49 23.73 -20.38
C GLN A 603 -38.41 24.15 -21.86
N ARG A 604 -39.34 24.99 -22.30
CA ARG A 604 -39.31 25.58 -23.65
C ARG A 604 -38.03 26.40 -23.89
N PRO A 605 -37.47 26.45 -25.11
CA PRO A 605 -36.26 27.20 -25.43
C PRO A 605 -36.33 28.68 -25.03
N ARG A 606 -35.57 29.07 -24.00
CA ARG A 606 -35.52 30.47 -23.52
C ARG A 606 -34.15 30.93 -23.01
N TYR A 607 -33.25 30.00 -22.69
CA TYR A 607 -31.94 30.31 -22.14
C TYR A 607 -30.90 30.48 -23.26
N LEU A 608 -29.89 31.31 -23.00
CA LEU A 608 -28.72 31.45 -23.88
C LEU A 608 -27.78 30.24 -23.76
N GLU A 609 -27.88 29.51 -22.64
CA GLU A 609 -27.09 28.32 -22.31
C GLU A 609 -27.76 27.57 -21.16
N ILE A 610 -27.76 26.25 -21.21
CA ILE A 610 -27.98 25.37 -20.04
C ILE A 610 -26.80 24.39 -20.03
N GLN A 611 -26.03 24.41 -18.95
CA GLN A 611 -24.88 23.51 -18.76
C GLN A 611 -25.35 22.07 -18.49
N ASP A 612 -24.41 21.14 -18.36
CA ASP A 612 -24.73 19.76 -17.98
C ASP A 612 -25.37 19.68 -16.58
N PHE A 613 -26.19 18.66 -16.36
CA PHE A 613 -26.75 18.37 -15.04
C PHE A 613 -25.72 17.66 -14.18
N ASN A 614 -25.46 18.20 -12.99
CA ASN A 614 -24.59 17.56 -12.01
C ASN A 614 -25.26 16.35 -11.32
N GLU A 615 -24.50 15.65 -10.48
CA GLU A 615 -24.93 14.54 -9.64
C GLU A 615 -26.17 14.85 -8.77
N HIS A 616 -26.37 16.11 -8.38
CA HIS A 616 -27.56 16.57 -7.65
C HIS A 616 -28.79 16.83 -8.54
N GLY A 617 -28.65 16.84 -9.87
CA GLY A 617 -29.74 17.14 -10.81
C GLY A 617 -30.01 18.64 -10.97
N LEU A 618 -28.96 19.46 -10.85
CA LEU A 618 -28.97 20.91 -11.07
C LEU A 618 -28.13 21.25 -12.30
N ALA A 619 -28.55 22.26 -13.05
CA ALA A 619 -27.73 22.85 -14.11
C ALA A 619 -27.63 24.38 -13.94
N VAL A 620 -26.52 24.97 -14.38
CA VAL A 620 -26.38 26.43 -14.46
C VAL A 620 -27.02 26.92 -15.76
N ALA A 621 -27.92 27.89 -15.66
CA ALA A 621 -28.66 28.46 -16.77
C ALA A 621 -28.35 29.94 -16.96
N ARG A 622 -27.99 30.34 -18.19
CA ARG A 622 -27.60 31.71 -18.56
C ARG A 622 -28.71 32.43 -19.32
N PHE A 623 -29.11 33.62 -18.88
CA PHE A 623 -30.24 34.36 -19.47
C PHE A 623 -30.10 35.88 -19.40
N GLY A 624 -30.94 36.59 -20.17
CA GLY A 624 -30.97 38.06 -20.27
C GLY A 624 -30.04 38.61 -21.36
N ASN A 625 -30.56 39.50 -22.21
CA ASN A 625 -29.85 39.98 -23.39
C ASN A 625 -28.82 41.08 -23.04
N ASN A 626 -29.28 42.21 -22.51
CA ASN A 626 -28.42 43.40 -22.26
C ASN A 626 -27.80 43.40 -20.86
N ASN A 627 -28.27 42.52 -19.97
CA ASN A 627 -27.74 42.30 -18.63
C ASN A 627 -27.81 40.80 -18.38
N VAL A 628 -26.73 40.09 -18.74
CA VAL A 628 -26.62 38.64 -18.52
C VAL A 628 -26.67 38.35 -17.02
N ARG A 629 -27.43 37.30 -16.69
CA ARG A 629 -27.65 36.76 -15.35
C ARG A 629 -27.49 35.24 -15.38
N TYR A 630 -27.20 34.70 -14.21
CA TYR A 630 -27.07 33.26 -13.99
C TYR A 630 -28.06 32.84 -12.89
N GLY A 631 -28.59 31.62 -13.01
CA GLY A 631 -29.43 30.98 -12.01
C GLY A 631 -29.33 29.46 -12.11
N LEU A 632 -29.79 28.76 -11.07
CA LEU A 632 -29.86 27.30 -11.07
C LEU A 632 -31.22 26.85 -11.61
N ILE A 633 -31.21 25.90 -12.54
CA ILE A 633 -32.41 25.25 -13.05
C ILE A 633 -32.47 23.79 -12.57
N GLY A 634 -33.64 23.37 -12.10
CA GLY A 634 -33.91 21.99 -11.72
C GLY A 634 -34.23 21.10 -12.91
N ARG A 635 -34.33 19.78 -12.67
CA ARG A 635 -34.81 18.79 -13.65
C ARG A 635 -36.29 18.93 -14.00
N ASP A 636 -37.04 19.66 -13.20
CA ASP A 636 -38.41 20.14 -13.44
C ASP A 636 -38.47 21.33 -14.43
N GLY A 637 -37.33 21.98 -14.71
CA GLY A 637 -37.26 23.21 -15.49
C GLY A 637 -37.54 24.49 -14.69
N GLU A 638 -37.75 24.40 -13.37
CA GLU A 638 -37.96 25.59 -12.53
C GLU A 638 -36.62 26.27 -12.18
N LEU A 639 -36.66 27.60 -12.09
CA LEU A 639 -35.49 28.40 -11.71
C LEU A 639 -35.48 28.59 -10.20
N ILE A 640 -34.53 27.96 -9.52
CA ILE A 640 -34.52 27.79 -8.05
C ILE A 640 -34.23 29.11 -7.32
N ASN A 641 -33.60 30.10 -7.98
CA ASN A 641 -33.27 31.39 -7.38
C ASN A 641 -33.67 32.62 -8.21
N ASN A 642 -34.00 33.71 -7.52
CA ASN A 642 -34.18 35.06 -8.06
C ASN A 642 -33.09 36.02 -7.50
N LEU A 643 -31.89 35.49 -7.29
CA LEU A 643 -30.73 36.24 -6.83
C LEU A 643 -30.14 37.01 -8.03
N ASN A 644 -29.67 38.24 -7.81
CA ASN A 644 -29.12 39.09 -8.88
C ASN A 644 -27.66 38.69 -9.26
N LEU A 645 -27.44 37.39 -9.52
CA LEU A 645 -26.11 36.81 -9.71
C LEU A 645 -25.49 37.17 -11.05
N ARG A 646 -24.22 37.55 -11.00
CA ARG A 646 -23.36 37.86 -12.15
C ARG A 646 -22.52 36.67 -12.62
N GLU A 647 -22.39 35.66 -11.78
CA GLU A 647 -21.59 34.45 -12.00
C GLU A 647 -22.10 33.36 -11.04
N ILE A 648 -22.17 32.12 -11.50
CA ILE A 648 -22.28 30.91 -10.67
C ILE A 648 -21.16 29.99 -11.15
N GLN A 649 -20.29 29.58 -10.23
CA GLN A 649 -19.23 28.60 -10.51
C GLN A 649 -19.76 27.17 -10.25
N PRO A 650 -19.08 26.12 -10.73
CA PRO A 650 -19.50 24.74 -10.48
C PRO A 650 -19.67 24.45 -8.98
N PHE A 651 -20.54 23.48 -8.67
CA PHE A 651 -20.62 22.94 -7.31
C PHE A 651 -19.35 22.14 -6.98
N SER A 652 -18.81 22.36 -5.78
CA SER A 652 -17.80 21.50 -5.15
C SER A 652 -18.18 21.27 -3.69
N GLU A 653 -18.07 20.04 -3.22
CA GLU A 653 -18.43 19.63 -1.85
C GLU A 653 -19.85 20.06 -1.40
N GLY A 654 -20.79 20.19 -2.35
CA GLY A 654 -22.18 20.61 -2.10
C GLY A 654 -22.40 22.14 -2.05
N LEU A 655 -21.37 22.96 -2.28
CA LEU A 655 -21.45 24.42 -2.32
C LEU A 655 -20.99 24.96 -3.68
N ALA A 656 -21.61 26.04 -4.16
CA ALA A 656 -21.20 26.76 -5.37
C ALA A 656 -20.80 28.20 -5.04
N ALA A 657 -19.62 28.62 -5.50
CA ALA A 657 -19.19 30.01 -5.39
C ALA A 657 -20.03 30.91 -6.33
N VAL A 658 -20.53 32.03 -5.80
CA VAL A 658 -21.41 32.95 -6.53
C VAL A 658 -20.95 34.39 -6.41
N LYS A 659 -21.22 35.17 -7.46
CA LYS A 659 -20.80 36.57 -7.57
C LYS A 659 -22.00 37.49 -7.63
N TYR A 660 -22.04 38.43 -6.70
CA TYR A 660 -23.03 39.50 -6.64
C TYR A 660 -22.51 40.74 -7.37
N LYS A 661 -22.96 41.94 -6.99
CA LYS A 661 -22.53 43.19 -7.59
C LYS A 661 -21.11 43.59 -7.14
N ASP A 662 -20.82 43.44 -5.85
CA ASP A 662 -19.65 44.04 -5.19
C ASP A 662 -18.75 43.01 -4.46
N GLY A 663 -19.16 41.74 -4.40
CA GLY A 663 -18.43 40.66 -3.73
C GLY A 663 -18.89 39.24 -4.11
N TYR A 664 -18.25 38.26 -3.49
CA TYR A 664 -18.46 36.81 -3.67
C TYR A 664 -18.89 36.14 -2.36
N GLY A 665 -19.79 35.17 -2.46
CA GLY A 665 -20.25 34.29 -1.38
C GLY A 665 -20.51 32.88 -1.91
N PHE A 666 -21.19 32.02 -1.14
CA PHE A 666 -21.50 30.64 -1.57
C PHE A 666 -22.96 30.26 -1.36
N ILE A 667 -23.53 29.55 -2.33
CA ILE A 667 -24.86 28.94 -2.23
C ILE A 667 -24.78 27.43 -2.01
N ASP A 668 -25.79 26.88 -1.34
CA ASP A 668 -26.00 25.43 -1.23
C ASP A 668 -26.75 24.85 -2.45
N THR A 669 -26.93 23.52 -2.46
CA THR A 669 -27.71 22.80 -3.50
C THR A 669 -29.21 23.12 -3.49
N THR A 670 -29.71 23.88 -2.49
CA THR A 670 -31.08 24.44 -2.49
C THR A 670 -31.12 25.87 -3.04
N GLY A 671 -29.98 26.39 -3.52
CA GLY A 671 -29.84 27.74 -4.08
C GLY A 671 -29.78 28.86 -3.04
N ARG A 672 -29.69 28.53 -1.74
CA ARG A 672 -29.65 29.52 -0.64
C ARG A 672 -28.24 30.01 -0.40
N LEU A 673 -28.08 31.32 -0.20
CA LEU A 673 -26.81 31.92 0.25
C LEU A 673 -26.51 31.48 1.69
N VAL A 674 -25.55 30.58 1.85
CA VAL A 674 -25.15 30.03 3.16
C VAL A 674 -23.86 30.67 3.69
N ILE A 675 -23.02 31.21 2.81
CA ILE A 675 -21.85 32.03 3.18
C ILE A 675 -22.01 33.42 2.54
N PRO A 676 -22.05 34.52 3.32
CA PRO A 676 -22.31 35.88 2.82
C PRO A 676 -21.35 36.37 1.72
N ASP A 677 -21.82 37.33 0.91
CA ASP A 677 -21.11 37.87 -0.25
C ASP A 677 -20.02 38.92 0.08
N ILE A 678 -19.37 38.76 1.23
CA ILE A 678 -18.44 39.74 1.83
C ILE A 678 -16.98 39.62 1.34
N TYR A 679 -16.67 38.67 0.45
CA TYR A 679 -15.30 38.40 0.01
C TYR A 679 -15.01 39.05 -1.35
N SER A 680 -13.84 39.68 -1.47
CA SER A 680 -13.41 40.32 -2.73
C SER A 680 -12.99 39.30 -3.79
N LYS A 681 -12.54 38.12 -3.37
CA LYS A 681 -12.32 36.91 -4.18
C LYS A 681 -12.56 35.67 -3.31
N VAL A 682 -12.99 34.58 -3.94
CA VAL A 682 -13.07 33.24 -3.37
C VAL A 682 -12.55 32.22 -4.38
N SER A 683 -12.21 31.02 -3.92
CA SER A 683 -12.09 29.82 -4.74
C SER A 683 -13.24 28.84 -4.46
N SER A 684 -13.23 27.67 -5.08
CA SER A 684 -14.16 26.58 -4.75
C SER A 684 -13.71 25.83 -3.49
N PHE A 685 -14.64 25.11 -2.86
CA PHE A 685 -14.31 24.23 -1.74
C PHE A 685 -13.50 23.01 -2.21
N SER A 686 -12.42 22.70 -1.48
CA SER A 686 -11.56 21.53 -1.64
C SER A 686 -11.08 21.07 -0.27
N GLU A 687 -11.23 19.79 0.05
CA GLU A 687 -10.93 19.20 1.36
C GLU A 687 -11.63 19.91 2.53
N GLY A 688 -12.88 20.34 2.34
CA GLY A 688 -13.68 21.05 3.34
C GLY A 688 -13.28 22.52 3.57
N LEU A 689 -12.35 23.07 2.78
CA LEU A 689 -11.83 24.43 2.91
C LEU A 689 -11.89 25.21 1.59
N ALA A 690 -12.10 26.52 1.65
CA ALA A 690 -12.01 27.42 0.50
C ALA A 690 -11.09 28.61 0.81
N ALA A 691 -10.26 29.01 -0.16
CA ALA A 691 -9.40 30.17 -0.05
C ALA A 691 -10.20 31.45 -0.33
N VAL A 692 -10.12 32.44 0.56
CA VAL A 692 -10.93 33.66 0.47
C VAL A 692 -10.12 34.91 0.77
N GLN A 693 -10.39 35.99 0.01
CA GLN A 693 -9.68 37.26 0.14
C GLN A 693 -10.60 38.35 0.71
N LYS A 694 -10.26 38.85 1.90
CA LYS A 694 -10.96 39.93 2.60
C LYS A 694 -9.96 41.03 2.98
N ASP A 695 -10.35 42.30 2.80
CA ASP A 695 -9.57 43.47 3.18
C ASP A 695 -8.12 43.46 2.61
N GLY A 696 -7.95 42.86 1.42
CA GLY A 696 -6.67 42.66 0.74
C GLY A 696 -5.86 41.43 1.17
N ALA A 697 -6.12 40.88 2.36
CA ALA A 697 -5.45 39.68 2.87
C ALA A 697 -6.22 38.39 2.50
N CYS A 698 -5.48 37.28 2.41
CA CYS A 698 -5.99 35.95 2.12
C CYS A 698 -5.86 35.03 3.35
N GLY A 699 -6.88 34.20 3.54
CA GLY A 699 -6.97 33.12 4.53
C GLY A 699 -7.94 32.05 4.01
N TYR A 700 -8.35 31.12 4.88
CA TYR A 700 -9.26 30.02 4.50
C TYR A 700 -10.44 29.90 5.45
N ILE A 701 -11.60 29.57 4.89
CA ILE A 701 -12.84 29.25 5.62
C ILE A 701 -13.25 27.79 5.41
N ASN A 702 -13.97 27.22 6.37
CA ASN A 702 -14.65 25.93 6.19
C ASN A 702 -16.04 26.08 5.56
N THR A 703 -16.71 24.96 5.29
CA THR A 703 -18.04 24.91 4.64
C THR A 703 -19.19 25.59 5.39
N LYS A 704 -18.96 26.07 6.63
CA LYS A 704 -19.91 26.92 7.38
C LYS A 704 -19.57 28.41 7.33
N GLY A 705 -18.46 28.79 6.69
CA GLY A 705 -17.90 30.14 6.72
C GLY A 705 -17.06 30.46 7.96
N GLU A 706 -16.77 29.49 8.84
CA GLU A 706 -15.88 29.69 9.99
C GLU A 706 -14.42 29.80 9.49
N VAL A 707 -13.65 30.78 9.99
CA VAL A 707 -12.24 30.98 9.58
C VAL A 707 -11.38 29.86 10.16
N ALA A 708 -10.87 28.99 9.28
CA ALA A 708 -9.99 27.88 9.64
C ALA A 708 -8.51 28.30 9.69
N VAL A 709 -8.10 29.18 8.76
CA VAL A 709 -6.74 29.73 8.70
C VAL A 709 -6.83 31.25 8.60
N PRO A 710 -6.25 32.02 9.55
CA PRO A 710 -6.38 33.47 9.60
C PRO A 710 -5.92 34.22 8.34
N PHE A 711 -6.52 35.39 8.11
CA PHE A 711 -6.13 36.32 7.07
C PHE A 711 -4.74 36.91 7.34
N GLY A 712 -3.70 36.34 6.74
CA GLY A 712 -2.30 36.73 6.96
C GLY A 712 -1.39 36.60 5.73
N TYR A 713 -1.95 36.19 4.59
CA TYR A 713 -1.21 35.92 3.36
C TYR A 713 -1.62 36.90 2.25
N SER A 714 -0.74 37.17 1.29
CA SER A 714 -1.03 38.02 0.13
C SER A 714 -1.81 37.26 -0.97
N LYS A 715 -1.63 35.94 -1.03
CA LYS A 715 -2.32 35.00 -1.90
C LYS A 715 -2.31 33.62 -1.23
N CYS A 716 -3.36 32.84 -1.43
CA CYS A 716 -3.43 31.42 -1.13
C CYS A 716 -3.78 30.65 -2.43
N LEU A 717 -3.49 29.35 -2.47
CA LEU A 717 -4.01 28.40 -3.46
C LEU A 717 -5.02 27.47 -2.78
N ASP A 718 -5.63 26.56 -3.53
CA ASP A 718 -6.57 25.59 -2.98
C ASP A 718 -5.87 24.43 -2.25
N PHE A 719 -6.61 23.74 -1.38
CA PHE A 719 -6.12 22.57 -0.65
C PHE A 719 -6.08 21.32 -1.53
N ASN A 720 -4.99 20.57 -1.45
CA ASN A 720 -4.75 19.31 -2.16
C ASN A 720 -3.74 18.44 -1.37
N ASP A 721 -3.95 17.13 -1.29
CA ASP A 721 -3.17 16.20 -0.47
C ASP A 721 -2.94 16.64 0.99
N GLY A 722 -3.97 17.28 1.59
CA GLY A 722 -3.92 17.79 2.95
C GLY A 722 -3.13 19.09 3.14
N LYS A 723 -2.67 19.73 2.05
CA LYS A 723 -1.75 20.88 2.08
C LYS A 723 -2.18 21.99 1.13
N ALA A 724 -1.69 23.21 1.35
CA ALA A 724 -1.93 24.33 0.44
C ALA A 724 -0.76 25.33 0.42
N VAL A 725 -0.55 25.96 -0.74
CA VAL A 725 0.52 26.95 -0.95
C VAL A 725 0.03 28.34 -0.57
N VAL A 726 0.82 29.06 0.23
CA VAL A 726 0.51 30.40 0.72
C VAL A 726 1.66 31.37 0.49
N TYR A 727 1.34 32.64 0.22
CA TYR A 727 2.33 33.67 -0.12
C TYR A 727 2.41 34.78 0.94
N LYS A 728 3.61 35.30 1.17
CA LYS A 728 3.84 36.60 1.83
C LYS A 728 4.54 37.52 0.82
N GLY A 729 3.94 38.67 0.51
CA GLY A 729 4.39 39.53 -0.58
C GLY A 729 4.12 38.94 -1.98
N ILE A 730 4.93 39.31 -2.98
CA ILE A 730 4.65 38.99 -4.40
C ILE A 730 5.28 37.67 -4.85
N ARG A 731 6.44 37.29 -4.29
CA ARG A 731 7.23 36.12 -4.76
C ARG A 731 7.37 35.01 -3.72
N LYS A 732 7.46 35.33 -2.43
CA LYS A 732 7.79 34.35 -1.39
C LYS A 732 6.59 33.49 -1.02
N ALA A 733 6.69 32.21 -1.36
CA ALA A 733 5.72 31.17 -1.13
C ALA A 733 6.21 30.19 -0.05
N GLY A 734 5.25 29.63 0.68
CA GLY A 734 5.41 28.59 1.69
C GLY A 734 4.25 27.60 1.60
N LEU A 735 4.25 26.61 2.49
CA LEU A 735 3.33 25.48 2.48
C LEU A 735 2.71 25.32 3.87
N ILE A 736 1.40 25.12 3.95
CA ILE A 736 0.67 24.84 5.20
C ILE A 736 -0.07 23.51 5.14
N ASP A 737 -0.37 22.95 6.32
CA ASP A 737 -1.37 21.89 6.49
C ASP A 737 -2.80 22.46 6.68
N ARG A 738 -3.81 21.57 6.77
CA ARG A 738 -5.22 21.94 7.00
C ARG A 738 -5.52 22.57 8.36
N GLN A 739 -4.56 22.60 9.29
CA GLN A 739 -4.65 23.33 10.56
C GLN A 739 -3.98 24.71 10.48
N GLY A 740 -3.34 25.04 9.36
CA GLY A 740 -2.61 26.29 9.15
C GLY A 740 -1.18 26.29 9.68
N ASN A 741 -0.64 25.15 10.14
CA ASN A 741 0.75 25.06 10.55
C ASN A 741 1.67 25.17 9.33
N LEU A 742 2.78 25.91 9.47
CA LEU A 742 3.75 26.08 8.39
C LEU A 742 4.67 24.86 8.28
N LEU A 743 4.54 24.14 7.16
CA LEU A 743 5.42 23.06 6.74
C LEU A 743 6.66 23.61 6.01
N ILE A 744 6.46 24.67 5.22
CA ILE A 744 7.54 25.46 4.60
C ILE A 744 7.24 26.94 4.88
N GLU A 745 8.16 27.64 5.56
CA GLU A 745 8.07 29.08 5.77
C GLU A 745 8.08 29.86 4.43
N PRO A 746 7.31 30.97 4.27
CA PRO A 746 7.24 31.71 3.01
C PRO A 746 8.58 32.34 2.59
N SER A 747 9.35 31.56 1.81
CA SER A 747 10.77 31.77 1.52
C SER A 747 11.18 31.28 0.12
N VAL A 748 10.43 30.32 -0.44
CA VAL A 748 10.59 29.76 -1.78
C VAL A 748 10.11 30.78 -2.82
N ASP A 749 10.86 31.00 -3.90
CA ASP A 749 10.44 31.95 -4.95
C ASP A 749 9.44 31.32 -5.92
N ARG A 750 8.17 31.73 -5.78
CA ARG A 750 7.04 31.40 -6.64
C ARG A 750 6.81 29.89 -6.80
N MET A 751 6.49 29.22 -5.69
CA MET A 751 5.85 27.90 -5.69
C MET A 751 4.45 28.02 -6.31
N LEU A 752 4.23 27.40 -7.47
CA LEU A 752 3.05 27.54 -8.31
C LEU A 752 1.92 26.58 -7.93
N ALA A 753 2.27 25.41 -7.40
CA ALA A 753 1.39 24.35 -6.92
C ALA A 753 2.15 23.43 -5.95
N PHE A 754 1.42 22.63 -5.17
CA PHE A 754 1.98 21.53 -4.38
C PHE A 754 1.01 20.35 -4.44
N GLN A 755 1.42 19.24 -5.05
CA GLN A 755 0.62 18.03 -5.26
C GLN A 755 1.53 16.81 -5.14
N GLU A 756 1.00 15.69 -4.62
CA GLU A 756 1.69 14.41 -4.46
C GLU A 756 3.04 14.46 -3.70
N GLY A 757 3.15 15.38 -2.74
CA GLY A 757 4.40 15.61 -2.01
C GLY A 757 5.47 16.39 -2.79
N ARG A 758 5.13 17.03 -3.91
CA ARG A 758 6.04 17.82 -4.76
C ARG A 758 5.52 19.24 -4.99
N GLY A 759 6.34 20.23 -4.67
CA GLY A 759 6.07 21.64 -4.96
C GLY A 759 6.66 22.03 -6.30
N LEU A 760 5.84 22.47 -7.26
CA LEU A 760 6.31 23.09 -8.50
C LEU A 760 6.75 24.53 -8.21
N VAL A 761 7.94 24.93 -8.62
CA VAL A 761 8.53 26.25 -8.34
C VAL A 761 9.07 26.89 -9.62
N ARG A 762 9.13 28.23 -9.70
CA ARG A 762 9.77 28.96 -10.81
C ARG A 762 10.64 30.13 -10.36
N ASP A 763 11.93 30.04 -10.67
CA ASP A 763 12.96 31.00 -10.26
C ASP A 763 12.85 32.40 -10.92
N GLU A 764 13.75 33.30 -10.55
CA GLU A 764 13.80 34.66 -11.10
C GLU A 764 14.32 34.72 -12.55
N LYS A 765 14.96 33.65 -13.03
CA LYS A 765 15.39 33.44 -14.42
C LYS A 765 14.31 32.73 -15.26
N TYR A 766 13.09 32.62 -14.72
CA TYR A 766 11.92 31.96 -15.30
C TYR A 766 12.03 30.44 -15.50
N ARG A 767 13.06 29.79 -14.95
CA ARG A 767 13.24 28.33 -15.00
C ARG A 767 12.39 27.67 -13.93
N PHE A 768 11.81 26.53 -14.25
CA PHE A 768 10.98 25.75 -13.33
C PHE A 768 11.81 24.64 -12.67
N TYR A 769 11.41 24.19 -11.49
CA TYR A 769 12.01 23.08 -10.76
C TYR A 769 11.03 22.54 -9.71
N TYR A 770 11.34 21.40 -9.10
CA TYR A 770 10.51 20.82 -8.03
C TYR A 770 11.21 20.83 -6.68
N ILE A 771 10.42 20.91 -5.62
CA ILE A 771 10.88 20.78 -4.22
C ILE A 771 10.07 19.73 -3.46
N THR A 772 10.63 19.26 -2.36
CA THR A 772 9.97 18.40 -1.36
C THR A 772 9.22 19.22 -0.30
N GLU A 773 8.48 18.53 0.57
CA GLU A 773 7.89 19.12 1.80
C GLU A 773 8.94 19.74 2.73
N GLN A 774 10.21 19.33 2.62
CA GLN A 774 11.36 19.88 3.37
C GLN A 774 12.02 21.07 2.63
N ALA A 775 11.37 21.61 1.60
CA ALA A 775 11.85 22.68 0.71
C ALA A 775 13.17 22.39 -0.04
N HIS A 776 13.71 21.17 0.04
CA HIS A 776 14.88 20.77 -0.73
C HIS A 776 14.54 20.66 -2.21
N LEU A 777 15.43 21.21 -3.07
CA LEU A 777 15.43 20.97 -4.51
C LEU A 777 15.44 19.47 -4.77
N TYR A 778 14.46 19.01 -5.54
CA TYR A 778 14.21 17.58 -5.74
C TYR A 778 14.73 17.06 -7.09
N ASP A 779 14.69 17.91 -8.11
CA ASP A 779 15.06 17.57 -9.48
C ASP A 779 15.60 18.83 -10.19
N GLY A 780 15.99 18.71 -11.46
CA GLY A 780 16.68 19.71 -12.26
C GLY A 780 15.90 21.01 -12.55
N TYR A 781 16.51 21.85 -13.39
CA TYR A 781 15.91 23.08 -13.88
C TYR A 781 15.39 22.90 -15.30
N TYR A 782 14.12 23.22 -15.51
CA TYR A 782 13.40 23.11 -16.78
C TYR A 782 13.08 24.48 -17.37
N GLU A 783 12.91 24.56 -18.67
CA GLU A 783 12.39 25.75 -19.35
C GLU A 783 10.90 25.96 -19.06
N LYS A 784 10.15 24.85 -18.96
CA LYS A 784 8.74 24.78 -18.53
C LYS A 784 8.49 23.48 -17.76
N ALA A 785 7.53 23.50 -16.85
CA ALA A 785 7.11 22.32 -16.11
C ALA A 785 5.64 22.45 -15.67
N THR A 786 5.04 21.33 -15.27
CA THR A 786 3.65 21.21 -14.81
C THR A 786 3.60 20.66 -13.38
N GLU A 787 2.41 20.58 -12.78
CA GLU A 787 2.22 19.99 -11.45
C GLU A 787 2.13 18.45 -11.52
N PHE A 788 2.46 17.78 -10.41
CA PHE A 788 2.45 16.31 -10.32
C PHE A 788 1.03 15.76 -10.21
N LYS A 789 0.66 14.82 -11.08
CA LYS A 789 -0.65 14.15 -11.10
C LYS A 789 -0.53 12.68 -11.47
N HIS A 790 -1.22 11.84 -10.72
CA HIS A 790 -1.22 10.38 -10.79
C HIS A 790 0.20 9.78 -10.87
N GLY A 791 1.15 10.34 -10.10
CA GLY A 791 2.52 9.87 -9.98
C GLY A 791 3.57 10.66 -10.79
N VAL A 792 3.19 11.55 -11.71
CA VAL A 792 4.09 12.06 -12.76
C VAL A 792 3.85 13.53 -13.14
N ALA A 793 4.82 14.17 -13.81
CA ALA A 793 4.72 15.54 -14.29
C ALA A 793 5.40 15.74 -15.65
N VAL A 794 4.87 16.66 -16.45
CA VAL A 794 5.38 17.04 -17.77
C VAL A 794 6.40 18.18 -17.64
N VAL A 795 7.54 18.09 -18.34
CA VAL A 795 8.68 19.03 -18.27
C VAL A 795 9.26 19.36 -19.65
N GLN A 796 9.98 20.49 -19.78
CA GLN A 796 10.65 20.93 -21.01
C GLN A 796 12.14 21.26 -20.80
N VAL A 797 13.02 20.73 -21.65
CA VAL A 797 14.47 20.97 -21.70
C VAL A 797 14.88 21.17 -23.17
N ASP A 798 15.77 22.14 -23.43
CA ASP A 798 16.29 22.47 -24.78
C ASP A 798 15.20 22.55 -25.87
N GLY A 799 14.08 23.19 -25.56
CA GLY A 799 12.91 23.33 -26.43
C GLY A 799 12.05 22.07 -26.58
N LYS A 800 12.47 20.90 -26.09
CA LYS A 800 11.74 19.63 -26.17
C LYS A 800 11.08 19.24 -24.84
N TRP A 801 9.97 18.53 -24.90
CA TRP A 801 9.15 18.10 -23.77
C TRP A 801 9.32 16.60 -23.48
N GLY A 802 9.23 16.24 -22.20
CA GLY A 802 9.31 14.89 -21.65
C GLY A 802 8.43 14.75 -20.40
N ILE A 803 8.48 13.58 -19.76
CA ILE A 803 7.68 13.23 -18.58
C ILE A 803 8.62 12.68 -17.51
N ILE A 804 8.48 13.13 -16.27
CA ILE A 804 9.20 12.61 -15.10
C ILE A 804 8.23 12.01 -14.09
N ASN A 805 8.63 10.98 -13.36
CA ASN A 805 7.87 10.50 -12.19
C ASN A 805 8.15 11.34 -10.93
N GLN A 806 7.40 11.08 -9.86
CA GLN A 806 7.63 11.62 -8.51
C GLN A 806 9.07 11.41 -7.98
N LYS A 807 9.91 10.63 -8.66
CA LYS A 807 11.33 10.40 -8.32
C LYS A 807 12.31 11.28 -9.11
N GLY A 808 11.82 12.13 -10.02
CA GLY A 808 12.65 12.91 -10.95
C GLY A 808 13.32 12.07 -12.02
N ILE A 809 12.90 10.80 -12.17
CA ILE A 809 13.39 9.94 -13.25
C ILE A 809 12.56 10.27 -14.49
N GLU A 810 13.25 10.61 -15.58
CA GLU A 810 12.66 10.71 -16.92
C GLU A 810 12.01 9.39 -17.31
N LEU A 811 10.68 9.36 -17.23
CA LEU A 811 9.84 8.32 -17.80
C LEU A 811 9.79 8.47 -19.32
N ILE A 812 9.77 9.72 -19.80
CA ILE A 812 10.15 10.07 -21.16
C ILE A 812 11.25 11.13 -21.14
N PRO A 813 12.44 10.85 -21.71
CA PRO A 813 13.44 11.90 -21.94
C PRO A 813 12.87 13.00 -22.86
N PRO A 814 13.21 14.28 -22.62
CA PRO A 814 12.72 15.41 -23.41
C PRO A 814 13.00 15.28 -24.92
N LYS A 815 11.96 14.93 -25.71
CA LYS A 815 12.08 14.69 -27.16
C LYS A 815 10.95 15.27 -28.03
N TYR A 816 9.81 15.64 -27.44
CA TYR A 816 8.64 16.13 -28.20
C TYR A 816 8.62 17.66 -28.34
N ASP A 817 8.11 18.21 -29.44
CA ASP A 817 7.85 19.64 -29.60
C ASP A 817 6.69 20.15 -28.72
N LYS A 818 5.78 19.27 -28.30
CA LYS A 818 4.77 19.55 -27.27
C LYS A 818 4.40 18.28 -26.49
N ILE A 819 3.99 18.44 -25.24
CA ILE A 819 3.10 17.52 -24.53
C ILE A 819 1.89 18.34 -24.01
N GLU A 820 0.69 17.77 -24.10
CA GLU A 820 -0.58 18.33 -23.60
C GLU A 820 -0.96 17.64 -22.27
N SER A 821 -1.91 18.19 -21.52
CA SER A 821 -2.28 17.70 -20.18
C SER A 821 -2.77 16.25 -20.17
N PHE A 822 -2.58 15.55 -19.04
CA PHE A 822 -3.11 14.20 -18.85
C PHE A 822 -4.64 14.20 -18.72
N GLU A 823 -5.31 13.36 -19.51
CA GLU A 823 -6.74 13.03 -19.39
C GLU A 823 -6.89 11.51 -19.17
N GLU A 824 -7.68 11.08 -18.19
CA GLU A 824 -7.94 9.67 -17.81
C GLU A 824 -6.70 8.76 -17.64
N GLY A 825 -5.50 9.34 -17.47
CA GLY A 825 -4.22 8.62 -17.35
C GLY A 825 -3.25 8.79 -18.52
N TYR A 826 -3.51 9.71 -19.46
CA TYR A 826 -2.79 9.77 -20.74
C TYR A 826 -2.50 11.19 -21.21
N ALA A 827 -1.24 11.47 -21.55
CA ALA A 827 -0.79 12.78 -22.04
C ALA A 827 -0.50 12.74 -23.55
N LYS A 828 -1.15 13.61 -24.31
CA LYS A 828 -0.93 13.73 -25.76
C LYS A 828 0.40 14.41 -26.07
N VAL A 829 1.29 13.75 -26.81
CA VAL A 829 2.63 14.25 -27.19
C VAL A 829 2.66 14.73 -28.65
N ARG A 830 3.73 15.41 -29.12
CA ARG A 830 3.76 16.00 -30.47
C ARG A 830 5.18 16.23 -31.00
N ILE A 831 5.53 15.80 -32.22
CA ILE A 831 6.82 16.07 -32.92
C ILE A 831 6.57 16.63 -34.32
N GLN A 832 7.30 17.68 -34.70
CA GLN A 832 7.26 18.30 -36.05
C GLN A 832 5.85 18.64 -36.60
N GLY A 833 4.88 18.83 -35.71
CA GLY A 833 3.46 19.09 -36.05
C GLY A 833 2.55 17.87 -35.90
N PHE A 834 3.10 16.66 -36.00
CA PHE A 834 2.43 15.38 -35.80
C PHE A 834 2.37 15.00 -34.31
N SER A 835 1.40 14.16 -33.94
CA SER A 835 0.80 14.04 -32.61
C SER A 835 0.73 12.58 -32.18
N GLY A 836 1.01 12.34 -30.91
CA GLY A 836 1.13 11.05 -30.25
C GLY A 836 0.49 11.08 -28.86
N LEU A 837 0.70 10.06 -28.05
CA LEU A 837 0.11 9.92 -26.71
C LEU A 837 1.09 9.13 -25.84
N ALA A 838 1.08 9.37 -24.54
CA ALA A 838 1.88 8.65 -23.58
C ALA A 838 1.05 8.24 -22.36
N SER A 839 1.39 7.12 -21.74
CA SER A 839 0.87 6.76 -20.42
C SER A 839 1.37 7.76 -19.37
N LEU A 840 0.75 7.77 -18.19
CA LEU A 840 1.36 8.35 -16.99
C LEU A 840 2.80 7.83 -16.80
N ASN A 841 2.99 6.51 -16.85
CA ASN A 841 4.28 5.84 -16.73
C ASN A 841 5.30 6.19 -17.84
N GLY A 842 4.94 7.03 -18.82
CA GLY A 842 5.80 7.52 -19.89
C GLY A 842 6.00 6.54 -21.05
N ASP A 843 5.27 5.44 -21.09
CA ASP A 843 5.24 4.58 -22.26
C ASP A 843 4.70 5.40 -23.43
N LEU A 844 5.41 5.42 -24.56
CA LEU A 844 4.99 6.15 -25.76
C LEU A 844 3.90 5.34 -26.48
N ILE A 845 2.72 5.40 -25.87
CA ILE A 845 1.47 4.76 -26.27
C ILE A 845 1.15 5.06 -27.74
N VAL A 846 1.28 6.29 -28.21
CA VAL A 846 1.18 6.60 -29.65
C VAL A 846 2.41 7.35 -30.12
N GLN A 847 3.15 6.80 -31.09
CA GLN A 847 4.22 7.51 -31.78
C GLN A 847 3.67 8.81 -32.40
N PRO A 848 4.38 9.94 -32.30
CA PRO A 848 3.86 11.24 -32.71
C PRO A 848 3.91 11.48 -34.22
N ASP A 849 3.25 10.61 -34.98
CA ASP A 849 3.28 10.57 -36.44
C ASP A 849 1.98 11.09 -37.09
N TYR A 850 0.94 11.42 -36.31
CA TYR A 850 -0.43 11.70 -36.79
C TYR A 850 -0.84 13.18 -36.63
N GLU A 851 -1.49 13.82 -37.59
CA GLU A 851 -1.76 15.28 -37.56
C GLU A 851 -2.59 15.75 -36.35
N TYR A 852 -3.44 14.88 -35.79
CA TYR A 852 -4.20 15.17 -34.56
C TYR A 852 -4.36 13.94 -33.67
N ILE A 853 -4.61 14.13 -32.36
CA ILE A 853 -5.05 13.12 -31.35
C ILE A 853 -6.07 13.76 -30.36
N SER A 854 -7.01 13.00 -29.78
CA SER A 854 -8.07 13.41 -28.84
C SER A 854 -8.75 12.22 -28.16
N TYR A 855 -9.04 12.27 -26.85
CA TYR A 855 -9.84 11.22 -26.18
C TYR A 855 -11.24 11.08 -26.80
N ALA A 856 -11.76 9.84 -26.83
CA ALA A 856 -13.03 9.45 -27.44
C ALA A 856 -13.95 8.68 -26.47
N GLY A 857 -13.65 8.75 -25.17
CA GLY A 857 -14.40 8.07 -24.11
C GLY A 857 -14.03 6.61 -23.95
N ASP A 858 -14.35 6.05 -22.79
CA ASP A 858 -14.27 4.62 -22.49
C ASP A 858 -12.90 3.96 -22.74
N GLY A 859 -11.82 4.77 -22.76
CA GLY A 859 -10.44 4.34 -23.00
C GLY A 859 -9.94 4.49 -24.43
N LEU A 860 -10.67 5.13 -25.35
CA LEU A 860 -10.22 5.37 -26.73
C LEU A 860 -9.64 6.77 -26.96
N PHE A 861 -8.72 6.92 -27.91
CA PHE A 861 -7.96 8.13 -28.25
C PHE A 861 -7.89 8.37 -29.75
N ARG A 862 -8.93 9.00 -30.32
CA ARG A 862 -9.06 9.37 -31.75
C ARG A 862 -7.87 10.18 -32.25
N VAL A 863 -7.50 10.01 -33.51
CA VAL A 863 -6.37 10.60 -34.24
C VAL A 863 -6.72 10.78 -35.73
N GLU A 864 -5.96 11.63 -36.42
CA GLU A 864 -6.20 11.97 -37.84
C GLU A 864 -4.87 12.09 -38.59
N GLN A 865 -4.84 11.75 -39.88
CA GLN A 865 -3.75 12.11 -40.80
C GLN A 865 -4.24 12.15 -42.25
N GLY A 866 -4.22 13.33 -42.86
CA GLY A 866 -4.89 13.62 -44.11
C GLY A 866 -6.38 13.30 -44.04
N ASP A 867 -6.95 12.81 -45.13
CA ASP A 867 -8.36 12.39 -45.19
C ASP A 867 -8.65 11.10 -44.38
N MET A 868 -7.67 10.55 -43.65
CA MET A 868 -7.75 9.28 -42.92
C MET A 868 -7.92 9.54 -41.42
N ILE A 869 -8.70 8.67 -40.75
CA ILE A 869 -8.97 8.77 -39.30
C ILE A 869 -8.61 7.43 -38.63
N GLY A 870 -8.12 7.49 -37.40
CA GLY A 870 -7.92 6.33 -36.53
C GLY A 870 -8.07 6.67 -35.05
N TYR A 871 -8.08 5.72 -34.10
CA TYR A 871 -8.10 6.00 -32.65
C TYR A 871 -7.22 4.93 -31.95
N PHE A 872 -6.57 5.27 -30.83
CA PHE A 872 -5.75 4.38 -30.00
C PHE A 872 -6.40 4.02 -28.65
N ASP A 873 -5.86 3.08 -27.90
CA ASP A 873 -6.38 2.65 -26.60
C ASP A 873 -5.56 3.17 -25.41
N MET A 874 -5.86 2.64 -24.22
CA MET A 874 -5.17 2.96 -22.96
C MET A 874 -3.79 2.31 -22.81
N GLU A 875 -3.34 1.48 -23.75
CA GLU A 875 -2.02 0.82 -23.75
C GLU A 875 -1.20 1.15 -25.01
N GLY A 876 -1.67 2.09 -25.82
CA GLY A 876 -0.97 2.54 -27.02
C GLY A 876 -1.25 1.71 -28.23
N HIS A 877 -2.32 0.94 -28.16
CA HIS A 877 -2.69 0.11 -29.25
C HIS A 877 -3.59 0.87 -30.26
N TRP A 878 -3.45 0.67 -31.57
CA TRP A 878 -4.33 1.20 -32.62
C TRP A 878 -5.67 0.46 -32.66
N VAL A 879 -6.71 1.10 -32.16
CA VAL A 879 -7.94 0.37 -31.92
C VAL A 879 -8.50 -0.13 -33.26
N TRP A 880 -8.34 0.47 -34.46
CA TRP A 880 -8.91 1.85 -34.81
C TRP A 880 -7.65 2.44 -35.81
N ASP A 881 -6.54 1.78 -36.30
CA ASP A 881 -5.36 2.23 -37.28
C ASP A 881 -5.45 2.96 -38.71
N LEU A 882 -5.49 4.29 -38.91
CA LEU A 882 -5.71 5.02 -40.24
C LEU A 882 -6.03 4.31 -41.63
N ARG A 883 -7.29 4.39 -42.17
CA ARG A 883 -7.60 4.56 -43.65
C ARG A 883 -8.59 5.72 -43.82
N LYS A 884 -8.78 6.02 -45.11
CA LYS A 884 -9.56 7.02 -45.80
C LYS A 884 -11.07 6.81 -45.84
#